data_AF-A0A8S3YMZ1-F1
#
_entry.id   AF-A0A8S3YMZ1-F1
#
_cell.length_a   1.000
_cell.length_b   1.000
_cell.length_c   1.000
_cell.angle_alpha   90.00
_cell.angle_beta   90.00
_cell.angle_gamma   90.00
#
_symmetry.space_group_name_H-M   'P 1'
#
loop_
_entity.id
_entity.type
_entity.pdbx_description
1 polymer ?
#
loop_
_entity_poly.entity_id
_entity_poly.type
_entity_poly.pdbx_seq_one_letter_code
_entity_poly.pdbx_strand_id
1 'polypeptide(L)'
;METLSPGAPHSTPAELSDGVAIAQALSSIVPSFFTQMWLSKIRAEDVSNWRLKVTNLKKILKGLLEYNLEVLGVTMQGFQMPDVNAIAEHADARELGRLLQLVLNVAINCDNKHEYIQTIMSMEEAVQQSIKNAIQELMNKEAAPGDDVETEIQEQLKKTVEELNSALEAKEELLQRCHELDAQVASLQEERVSLLTDKERLEERLQMAESLEDLSTPAGKRLAQLQHQVESLQEELYKLESSKDDYRIKYELLNRDVIELRDKNAELNKLAVESRAMKDELDILRHTSDQLVKSESTLESYKKKLEDLSDLKGQMKLLEEKNTKYMQQQIEMEEELKRVVTLKQQLESYKRQTLELQSKMAEETKRADKAEFEFKRMQEKLATLHREKERIQTERDSLREMNDELKCTQLQTSGLGLPGDLESSNVAEMLSLTPEIKERLLRLEHENKMLKMGSSAGLDEQALVNADLLDEANAKKNELETDVRLLNQELMKVKAALEDLQENEKSATAASSSEFVSTKRKLTEAELKLEEKERQLKQKQAQIDELNVHLTRGNEKVMDLTEQLARKDEEIRVMEGKYRKYLEKAKQVIKSLDPRQSSESSAELLTLKAQLQDRDTYIKFLEKDQEKMRSVRDQEEKLIVTAWYNLGMQLHRQAAEERLANSSVGQSFLARQRQVHTRRANTVNSIHSSTGP
;
A
#
# COMPACT_ATOMS: atom_id res chain seq x y z
N MET A 1 64.35 56.91 -12.98
CA MET A 1 63.87 56.35 -14.26
C MET A 1 63.10 55.06 -14.02
N GLU A 2 63.72 54.03 -13.44
CA GLU A 2 63.06 52.75 -13.12
C GLU A 2 61.76 52.91 -12.30
N THR A 3 61.78 53.74 -11.25
CA THR A 3 60.61 54.10 -10.43
C THR A 3 59.48 54.79 -11.18
N LEU A 4 59.75 55.34 -12.37
CA LEU A 4 58.76 56.02 -13.23
C LEU A 4 58.19 55.08 -14.30
N SER A 5 58.76 53.88 -14.46
CA SER A 5 58.30 52.81 -15.36
C SER A 5 57.84 53.27 -16.75
N PRO A 6 58.65 54.05 -17.51
CA PRO A 6 58.30 54.42 -18.88
C PRO A 6 58.21 53.18 -19.77
N GLY A 7 57.33 53.21 -20.77
CA GLY A 7 57.08 52.08 -21.67
C GLY A 7 58.21 51.77 -22.66
N ALA A 8 59.21 52.64 -22.76
CA ALA A 8 60.45 52.40 -23.51
C ALA A 8 61.56 51.81 -22.62
N PRO A 9 62.53 51.05 -23.19
CA PRO A 9 63.70 50.55 -22.45
C PRO A 9 64.47 51.68 -21.75
N HIS A 10 64.96 51.43 -20.53
CA HIS A 10 65.50 52.48 -19.66
C HIS A 10 66.49 51.99 -18.59
N SER A 11 66.99 50.76 -18.70
CA SER A 11 67.86 50.12 -17.69
C SER A 11 69.35 50.39 -17.93
N THR A 12 69.74 50.81 -19.14
CA THR A 12 71.14 51.18 -19.46
C THR A 12 71.27 52.59 -20.04
N PRO A 13 72.44 53.25 -19.91
CA PRO A 13 72.70 54.55 -20.56
C PRO A 13 72.50 54.52 -22.08
N ALA A 14 72.77 53.38 -22.72
CA ALA A 14 72.56 53.17 -24.15
C ALA A 14 71.07 53.15 -24.53
N GLU A 15 70.19 52.60 -23.70
CA GLU A 15 68.73 52.64 -23.90
C GLU A 15 68.19 54.06 -23.73
N LEU A 16 68.64 54.78 -22.69
CA LEU A 16 68.22 56.16 -22.42
C LEU A 16 68.72 57.18 -23.47
N SER A 17 69.75 56.83 -24.26
CA SER A 17 70.39 57.73 -25.23
C SER A 17 69.47 58.23 -26.36
N ASP A 18 68.34 57.58 -26.62
CA ASP A 18 67.39 58.01 -27.66
C ASP A 18 66.40 59.09 -27.20
N GLY A 19 66.34 59.34 -25.90
CA GLY A 19 65.45 60.28 -25.23
C GLY A 19 63.99 59.83 -25.10
N VAL A 20 63.57 58.70 -25.67
CA VAL A 20 62.16 58.28 -25.71
C VAL A 20 61.65 57.97 -24.31
N ALA A 21 62.39 57.18 -23.53
CA ALA A 21 62.05 56.90 -22.13
C ALA A 21 62.04 58.16 -21.25
N ILE A 22 62.98 59.10 -21.48
CA ILE A 22 63.07 60.36 -20.75
C ILE A 22 61.86 61.26 -21.05
N ALA A 23 61.44 61.33 -22.32
CA ALA A 23 60.26 62.09 -22.72
C ALA A 23 58.96 61.51 -22.15
N GLN A 24 58.83 60.17 -22.12
CA GLN A 24 57.70 59.49 -21.49
C GLN A 24 57.66 59.79 -19.98
N ALA A 25 58.80 59.68 -19.29
CA ALA A 25 58.91 60.04 -17.88
C ALA A 25 58.51 61.50 -17.61
N LEU A 26 58.97 62.47 -18.42
CA LEU A 26 58.57 63.87 -18.29
C LEU A 26 57.07 64.09 -18.50
N SER A 27 56.46 63.38 -19.45
CA SER A 27 55.01 63.40 -19.68
C SER A 27 54.21 62.84 -18.50
N SER A 28 54.77 61.85 -17.77
CA SER A 28 54.21 61.34 -16.52
C SER A 28 54.41 62.27 -15.32
N ILE A 29 55.56 62.95 -15.23
CA ILE A 29 55.88 63.87 -14.11
C ILE A 29 55.05 65.16 -14.19
N VAL A 30 54.95 65.78 -15.38
CA VAL A 30 54.20 67.04 -15.58
C VAL A 30 53.33 66.97 -16.85
N PRO A 31 52.21 66.22 -16.82
CA PRO A 31 51.32 66.06 -17.99
C PRO A 31 50.67 67.36 -18.45
N SER A 32 50.60 68.38 -17.58
CA SER A 32 50.10 69.73 -17.88
C SER A 32 51.02 70.50 -18.84
N PHE A 33 52.33 70.27 -18.79
CA PHE A 33 53.32 70.93 -19.64
C PHE A 33 53.82 69.99 -20.75
N PHE A 34 54.29 68.79 -20.38
CA PHE A 34 54.75 67.75 -21.30
C PHE A 34 53.58 66.91 -21.82
N THR A 35 52.61 67.58 -22.46
CA THR A 35 51.38 66.96 -22.97
C THR A 35 51.63 65.87 -24.02
N GLN A 36 50.62 65.03 -24.29
CA GLN A 36 50.69 64.01 -25.36
C GLN A 36 51.01 64.60 -26.76
N MET A 37 50.65 65.87 -27.02
CA MET A 37 51.01 66.60 -28.24
C MET A 37 52.46 67.09 -28.27
N TRP A 38 53.12 67.20 -27.11
CA TRP A 38 54.57 67.39 -27.03
C TRP A 38 55.29 66.05 -27.21
N LEU A 39 54.81 64.99 -26.55
CA LEU A 39 55.40 63.65 -26.63
C LEU A 39 55.40 63.10 -28.07
N SER A 40 54.33 63.34 -28.84
CA SER A 40 54.27 62.94 -30.27
C SER A 40 55.30 63.63 -31.19
N LYS A 41 56.00 64.67 -30.71
CA LYS A 41 57.12 65.29 -31.44
C LYS A 41 58.43 64.51 -31.29
N ILE A 42 58.51 63.58 -30.34
CA ILE A 42 59.65 62.67 -30.13
C ILE A 42 59.42 61.43 -31.00
N ARG A 43 60.42 61.06 -31.83
CA ARG A 43 60.30 59.91 -32.74
C ARG A 43 60.94 58.68 -32.11
N ALA A 44 60.20 57.58 -32.06
CA ALA A 44 60.66 56.29 -31.52
C ALA A 44 61.06 55.27 -32.61
N GLU A 45 60.87 55.61 -33.89
CA GLU A 45 61.28 54.81 -35.04
C GLU A 45 62.76 55.11 -35.39
N ASP A 46 63.52 54.11 -35.85
CA ASP A 46 64.96 54.19 -36.17
C ASP A 46 65.91 54.58 -35.01
N VAL A 47 65.85 53.81 -33.92
CA VAL A 47 66.75 53.92 -32.74
C VAL A 47 68.25 53.77 -33.08
N SER A 48 68.61 53.29 -34.27
CA SER A 48 70.01 53.22 -34.74
C SER A 48 70.58 54.56 -35.22
N ASN A 49 69.74 55.56 -35.51
CA ASN A 49 70.19 56.83 -36.11
C ASN A 49 70.53 57.87 -35.03
N TRP A 50 71.82 58.00 -34.68
CA TRP A 50 72.28 58.94 -33.65
C TRP A 50 71.86 60.41 -33.91
N ARG A 51 71.73 60.84 -35.18
CA ARG A 51 71.24 62.20 -35.49
C ARG A 51 69.77 62.40 -35.10
N LEU A 52 68.97 61.34 -35.14
CA LEU A 52 67.59 61.36 -34.66
C LEU A 52 67.56 61.41 -33.12
N LYS A 53 68.43 60.64 -32.45
CA LYS A 53 68.63 60.73 -31.00
C LYS A 53 68.99 62.16 -30.55
N VAL A 54 69.99 62.80 -31.18
CA VAL A 54 70.33 64.22 -30.95
C VAL A 54 69.11 65.12 -31.11
N THR A 55 68.27 64.87 -32.11
CA THR A 55 67.07 65.67 -32.38
C THR A 55 65.99 65.49 -31.30
N ASN A 56 65.83 64.28 -30.75
CA ASN A 56 64.95 64.02 -29.61
C ASN A 56 65.49 64.67 -28.34
N LEU A 57 66.77 64.44 -28.00
CA LEU A 57 67.43 65.00 -26.82
C LEU A 57 67.44 66.54 -26.83
N LYS A 58 67.62 67.18 -27.99
CA LYS A 58 67.49 68.65 -28.12
C LYS A 58 66.09 69.17 -27.81
N LYS A 59 65.03 68.42 -28.17
CA LYS A 59 63.64 68.79 -27.79
C LYS A 59 63.39 68.60 -26.30
N ILE A 60 63.96 67.56 -25.70
CA ILE A 60 63.86 67.26 -24.27
C ILE A 60 64.60 68.33 -23.45
N LEU A 61 65.88 68.58 -23.74
CA LEU A 61 66.67 69.61 -23.08
C LEU A 61 66.03 71.00 -23.23
N LYS A 62 65.53 71.33 -24.43
CA LYS A 62 64.80 72.58 -24.65
C LYS A 62 63.56 72.67 -23.75
N GLY A 63 62.71 71.64 -23.72
CA GLY A 63 61.51 71.62 -22.88
C GLY A 63 61.81 71.63 -21.38
N LEU A 64 62.90 71.00 -20.95
CA LEU A 64 63.40 71.11 -19.57
C LEU A 64 63.80 72.55 -19.23
N LEU A 65 64.57 73.22 -20.08
CA LEU A 65 64.99 74.60 -19.85
C LEU A 65 63.82 75.59 -19.91
N GLU A 66 62.87 75.39 -20.83
CA GLU A 66 61.61 76.14 -20.88
C GLU A 66 60.81 75.97 -19.58
N TYR A 67 60.63 74.74 -19.07
CA TYR A 67 59.93 74.52 -17.79
C TYR A 67 60.66 75.17 -16.59
N ASN A 68 61.99 75.01 -16.49
CA ASN A 68 62.77 75.58 -15.39
C ASN A 68 62.74 77.12 -15.39
N LEU A 69 62.68 77.76 -16.56
CA LEU A 69 62.64 79.22 -16.68
C LEU A 69 61.22 79.80 -16.60
N GLU A 70 60.26 79.24 -17.34
CA GLU A 70 58.91 79.79 -17.51
C GLU A 70 57.95 79.36 -16.39
N VAL A 71 58.14 78.17 -15.80
CA VAL A 71 57.26 77.64 -14.75
C VAL A 71 57.90 77.73 -13.37
N LEU A 72 59.18 77.36 -13.23
CA LEU A 72 59.88 77.40 -11.94
C LEU A 72 60.56 78.75 -11.63
N GLY A 73 60.81 79.58 -12.64
CA GLY A 73 61.47 80.89 -12.47
C GLY A 73 62.94 80.84 -12.05
N VAL A 74 63.60 79.68 -12.16
CA VAL A 74 64.98 79.46 -11.67
C VAL A 74 66.00 79.69 -12.78
N THR A 75 66.98 80.56 -12.55
CA THR A 75 68.15 80.70 -13.43
C THR A 75 69.33 79.91 -12.87
N MET A 76 69.74 78.86 -13.59
CA MET A 76 70.84 77.98 -13.18
C MET A 76 72.20 78.65 -13.37
N GLN A 77 72.64 79.45 -12.39
CA GLN A 77 73.97 80.08 -12.41
C GLN A 77 75.05 79.09 -11.95
N GLY A 78 75.95 78.70 -12.85
CA GLY A 78 77.10 77.82 -12.56
C GLY A 78 76.91 76.34 -12.94
N PHE A 79 75.71 75.90 -13.31
CA PHE A 79 75.47 74.53 -13.77
C PHE A 79 76.04 74.28 -15.18
N GLN A 80 76.72 73.15 -15.39
CA GLN A 80 77.23 72.74 -16.70
C GLN A 80 76.12 72.05 -17.51
N MET A 81 75.73 72.67 -18.63
CA MET A 81 74.66 72.15 -19.50
C MET A 81 75.06 70.83 -20.17
N PRO A 82 74.16 69.82 -20.25
CA PRO A 82 74.48 68.51 -20.79
C PRO A 82 74.71 68.51 -22.32
N ASP A 83 75.79 67.89 -22.78
CA ASP A 83 76.05 67.72 -24.22
C ASP A 83 75.24 66.57 -24.83
N VAL A 84 74.09 66.94 -25.40
CA VAL A 84 73.18 66.06 -26.15
C VAL A 84 73.81 65.33 -27.35
N ASN A 85 74.97 65.77 -27.86
CA ASN A 85 75.66 65.05 -28.94
C ASN A 85 76.46 63.88 -28.37
N ALA A 86 77.20 64.09 -27.27
CA ALA A 86 77.93 63.04 -26.55
C ALA A 86 76.99 61.93 -26.04
N ILE A 87 75.81 62.31 -25.54
CA ILE A 87 74.77 61.34 -25.11
C ILE A 87 74.28 60.51 -26.30
N ALA A 88 73.99 61.14 -27.45
CA ALA A 88 73.40 60.46 -28.60
C ALA A 88 74.38 59.57 -29.39
N GLU A 89 75.64 59.98 -29.50
CA GLU A 89 76.66 59.30 -30.32
C GLU A 89 77.51 58.30 -29.52
N HIS A 90 77.74 58.57 -28.23
CA HIS A 90 78.61 57.74 -27.37
C HIS A 90 77.93 57.17 -26.13
N ALA A 91 76.64 57.49 -25.89
CA ALA A 91 75.91 57.10 -24.68
C ALA A 91 76.64 57.50 -23.39
N ASP A 92 77.28 58.69 -23.38
CA ASP A 92 78.07 59.17 -22.25
C ASP A 92 77.22 59.28 -20.98
N ALA A 93 77.53 58.45 -19.98
CA ALA A 93 76.83 58.38 -18.72
C ALA A 93 76.95 59.66 -17.88
N ARG A 94 78.00 60.48 -18.04
CA ARG A 94 78.17 61.73 -17.30
C ARG A 94 77.24 62.82 -17.83
N GLU A 95 77.23 63.00 -19.14
CA GLU A 95 76.34 63.97 -19.79
C GLU A 95 74.86 63.53 -19.69
N LEU A 96 74.60 62.22 -19.77
CA LEU A 96 73.27 61.67 -19.48
C LEU A 96 72.87 61.92 -18.02
N GLY A 97 73.79 61.75 -17.07
CA GLY A 97 73.59 62.06 -15.65
C GLY A 97 73.16 63.51 -15.43
N ARG A 98 73.82 64.48 -16.08
CA ARG A 98 73.45 65.91 -16.06
C ARG A 98 72.06 66.17 -16.66
N LEU A 99 71.70 65.48 -17.74
CA LEU A 99 70.36 65.58 -18.31
C LEU A 99 69.29 65.02 -17.35
N LEU A 100 69.58 63.89 -16.69
CA LEU A 100 68.70 63.30 -15.67
C LEU A 100 68.63 64.14 -14.38
N GLN A 101 69.68 64.88 -14.02
CA GLN A 101 69.68 65.85 -12.92
C GLN A 101 68.72 67.02 -13.19
N LEU A 102 68.60 67.47 -14.44
CA LEU A 102 67.56 68.42 -14.84
C LEU A 102 66.14 67.82 -14.78
N VAL A 103 65.96 66.55 -15.17
CA VAL A 103 64.67 65.83 -15.03
C VAL A 103 64.28 65.66 -13.56
N LEU A 104 65.25 65.33 -12.70
CA LEU A 104 65.09 65.28 -11.25
C LEU A 104 64.69 66.65 -10.69
N ASN A 105 65.32 67.73 -11.14
CA ASN A 105 64.95 69.09 -10.72
C ASN A 105 63.51 69.45 -11.10
N VAL A 106 63.01 68.94 -12.24
CA VAL A 106 61.58 69.06 -12.60
C VAL A 106 60.69 68.24 -11.65
N ALA A 107 61.07 67.00 -11.34
CA ALA A 107 60.28 66.11 -10.49
C ALA A 107 60.14 66.58 -9.03
N ILE A 108 61.20 67.19 -8.45
CA ILE A 108 61.15 67.73 -7.08
C ILE A 108 60.47 69.10 -6.96
N ASN A 109 60.19 69.77 -8.09
CA ASN A 109 59.59 71.10 -8.13
C ASN A 109 58.22 71.17 -8.81
N CYS A 110 57.70 70.06 -9.35
CA CYS A 110 56.36 70.01 -9.95
C CYS A 110 55.23 70.02 -8.90
N ASP A 111 53.98 70.14 -9.36
CA ASP A 111 52.78 70.18 -8.51
C ASP A 111 52.68 68.95 -7.59
N ASN A 112 53.01 67.76 -8.12
CA ASN A 112 52.99 66.48 -7.41
C ASN A 112 54.32 66.13 -6.71
N LYS A 113 55.22 67.11 -6.46
CA LYS A 113 56.57 66.86 -5.90
C LYS A 113 56.61 66.00 -4.64
N HIS A 114 55.57 66.02 -3.81
CA HIS A 114 55.50 65.22 -2.59
C HIS A 114 55.54 63.71 -2.86
N GLU A 115 54.90 63.23 -3.94
CA GLU A 115 54.93 61.81 -4.35
C GLU A 115 56.34 61.40 -4.78
N TYR A 116 57.02 62.25 -5.55
CA TYR A 116 58.39 61.99 -6.02
C TYR A 116 59.43 62.08 -4.89
N ILE A 117 59.29 63.05 -3.97
CA ILE A 117 60.15 63.16 -2.78
C ILE A 117 59.93 61.96 -1.85
N GLN A 118 58.69 61.54 -1.61
CA GLN A 118 58.39 60.34 -0.83
C GLN A 118 58.94 59.07 -1.49
N THR A 119 58.90 58.98 -2.82
CA THR A 119 59.53 57.89 -3.58
C THR A 119 61.05 57.90 -3.41
N ILE A 120 61.71 59.07 -3.42
CA ILE A 120 63.15 59.17 -3.15
C ILE A 120 63.47 58.70 -1.73
N MET A 121 62.66 59.08 -0.73
CA MET A 121 62.82 58.69 0.67
C MET A 121 62.55 57.20 0.96
N SER A 122 61.98 56.45 0.01
CA SER A 122 61.86 54.99 0.09
C SER A 122 62.97 54.22 -0.62
N MET A 123 63.89 54.91 -1.30
CA MET A 123 65.07 54.31 -1.94
C MET A 123 66.20 54.01 -0.93
N GLU A 124 67.18 53.23 -1.33
CA GLU A 124 68.37 52.92 -0.52
C GLU A 124 69.18 54.19 -0.16
N GLU A 125 69.73 54.25 1.06
CA GLU A 125 70.42 55.42 1.62
C GLU A 125 71.57 55.95 0.73
N ALA A 126 72.32 55.04 0.10
CA ALA A 126 73.37 55.39 -0.87
C ALA A 126 72.82 56.16 -2.09
N VAL A 127 71.63 55.78 -2.58
CA VAL A 127 70.93 56.44 -3.69
C VAL A 127 70.37 57.79 -3.23
N GLN A 128 69.80 57.86 -2.02
CA GLN A 128 69.31 59.12 -1.43
C GLN A 128 70.44 60.16 -1.31
N GLN A 129 71.60 59.75 -0.81
CA GLN A 129 72.76 60.63 -0.65
C GLN A 129 73.32 61.10 -2.01
N SER A 130 73.34 60.23 -3.03
CA SER A 130 73.72 60.63 -4.39
C SER A 130 72.75 61.66 -4.99
N ILE A 131 71.43 61.48 -4.77
CA ILE A 131 70.37 62.41 -5.21
C ILE A 131 70.51 63.76 -4.48
N LYS A 132 70.77 63.74 -3.16
CA LYS A 132 70.99 64.95 -2.36
C LYS A 132 72.19 65.76 -2.84
N ASN A 133 73.33 65.12 -3.11
CA ASN A 133 74.52 65.81 -3.63
C ASN A 133 74.23 66.47 -4.98
N ALA A 134 73.51 65.79 -5.88
CA ALA A 134 73.11 66.33 -7.19
C ALA A 134 72.14 67.53 -7.07
N ILE A 135 71.37 67.65 -5.99
CA ILE A 135 70.56 68.85 -5.70
C ILE A 135 71.44 69.99 -5.16
N GLN A 136 72.42 69.70 -4.29
CA GLN A 136 73.29 70.71 -3.68
C GLN A 136 74.32 71.34 -4.64
N GLU A 137 74.75 70.62 -5.68
CA GLU A 137 75.71 71.13 -6.68
C GLU A 137 75.19 72.36 -7.45
N LEU A 138 73.88 72.62 -7.42
CA LEU A 138 73.21 73.69 -8.17
C LEU A 138 73.32 75.11 -7.55
N MET A 139 74.25 75.42 -6.62
CA MET A 139 74.04 76.53 -5.64
C MET A 139 75.12 77.63 -5.36
N ASN A 140 76.45 77.38 -5.38
CA ASN A 140 77.42 78.19 -4.56
C ASN A 140 78.35 79.20 -5.30
N LYS A 141 78.88 80.23 -4.59
CA LYS A 141 79.71 81.36 -5.11
C LYS A 141 80.76 81.99 -4.14
N GLU A 142 81.90 82.44 -4.71
CA GLU A 142 82.72 83.71 -4.52
C GLU A 142 83.08 84.26 -3.09
N ALA A 143 84.21 84.94 -2.74
CA ALA A 143 85.55 85.30 -3.30
C ALA A 143 86.52 85.90 -2.18
N ALA A 144 87.71 86.48 -2.49
CA ALA A 144 88.70 87.06 -1.51
C ALA A 144 89.44 88.37 -1.96
N PRO A 145 90.13 89.18 -1.08
CA PRO A 145 90.83 90.44 -1.47
C PRO A 145 92.26 90.73 -0.87
N GLY A 146 92.84 91.88 -1.29
CA GLY A 146 94.06 92.60 -0.81
C GLY A 146 94.07 94.07 -1.37
N ASP A 147 95.10 94.94 -1.26
CA ASP A 147 96.41 94.92 -0.56
C ASP A 147 97.09 96.34 -0.55
N ASP A 148 98.34 96.46 -0.05
CA ASP A 148 99.33 97.60 -0.08
C ASP A 148 99.07 98.89 0.76
N VAL A 149 99.92 99.39 1.68
CA VAL A 149 101.42 99.43 1.91
C VAL A 149 102.12 100.77 1.56
N GLU A 150 101.43 101.84 1.13
CA GLU A 150 101.99 103.22 1.29
C GLU A 150 101.94 103.71 2.76
N THR A 151 101.31 102.91 3.62
CA THR A 151 101.57 102.89 5.05
C THR A 151 103.08 102.81 5.37
N GLU A 152 103.89 101.93 4.75
CA GLU A 152 105.36 102.11 4.72
C GLU A 152 106.06 102.20 6.10
N ILE A 153 106.49 103.42 6.42
CA ILE A 153 107.21 103.76 7.66
C ILE A 153 106.26 104.32 8.72
N GLN A 154 105.13 104.89 8.27
CA GLN A 154 103.99 105.03 9.17
C GLN A 154 103.47 103.64 9.53
N GLU A 155 103.60 102.62 8.67
CA GLU A 155 103.62 101.20 9.06
C GLU A 155 104.78 100.94 10.00
N GLN A 156 106.07 101.10 9.71
CA GLN A 156 107.12 100.69 10.68
C GLN A 156 106.95 101.22 12.15
N LEU A 157 106.14 102.26 12.38
CA LEU A 157 105.53 102.57 13.68
C LEU A 157 104.09 102.00 13.94
N LYS A 158 103.13 102.15 13.03
CA LYS A 158 101.74 101.62 13.11
C LYS A 158 101.68 100.09 13.08
N LYS A 159 102.74 99.43 12.59
CA LYS A 159 103.09 98.01 12.41
C LYS A 159 103.78 97.45 13.63
N THR A 160 104.65 98.21 14.29
CA THR A 160 105.08 97.85 15.66
C THR A 160 103.94 98.09 16.66
N VAL A 161 103.05 99.05 16.40
CA VAL A 161 101.79 99.23 17.13
C VAL A 161 100.73 98.20 16.71
N GLU A 162 100.67 97.75 15.46
CA GLU A 162 99.77 96.67 14.98
C GLU A 162 100.32 95.30 15.36
N GLU A 163 101.63 95.11 15.49
CA GLU A 163 102.26 93.93 16.08
C GLU A 163 102.02 93.91 17.59
N LEU A 164 102.05 95.07 18.27
CA LEU A 164 101.70 95.17 19.69
C LEU A 164 100.19 94.97 19.92
N ASN A 165 99.34 95.57 19.08
CA ASN A 165 97.90 95.37 19.13
C ASN A 165 97.54 93.93 18.73
N SER A 166 98.15 93.36 17.69
CA SER A 166 98.00 91.95 17.31
C SER A 166 98.53 91.01 18.39
N ALA A 167 99.59 91.37 19.12
CA ALA A 167 100.05 90.61 20.29
C ALA A 167 99.11 90.77 21.51
N LEU A 168 98.42 91.90 21.66
CA LEU A 168 97.38 92.10 22.67
C LEU A 168 96.09 91.38 22.30
N GLU A 169 95.67 91.42 21.04
CA GLU A 169 94.56 90.67 20.46
C GLU A 169 94.85 89.17 20.57
N ALA A 170 96.01 88.68 20.14
CA ALA A 170 96.42 87.29 20.32
C ALA A 170 96.50 86.88 21.80
N LYS A 171 96.86 87.80 22.71
CA LYS A 171 96.79 87.56 24.16
C LYS A 171 95.34 87.49 24.65
N GLU A 172 94.44 88.33 24.14
CA GLU A 172 93.01 88.30 24.47
C GLU A 172 92.34 87.06 23.87
N GLU A 173 92.67 86.64 22.64
CA GLU A 173 92.27 85.36 22.03
C GLU A 173 92.78 84.17 22.85
N LEU A 174 94.05 84.18 23.30
CA LEU A 174 94.58 83.15 24.18
C LEU A 174 93.88 83.13 25.55
N LEU A 175 93.50 84.29 26.10
CA LEU A 175 92.72 84.37 27.34
C LEU A 175 91.28 83.90 27.14
N GLN A 176 90.62 84.26 26.04
CA GLN A 176 89.31 83.73 25.65
C GLN A 176 89.38 82.22 25.47
N ARG A 177 90.39 81.70 24.77
CA ARG A 177 90.62 80.26 24.59
C ARG A 177 90.90 79.54 25.91
N CYS A 178 91.62 80.17 26.84
CA CYS A 178 91.77 79.64 28.20
C CYS A 178 90.41 79.59 28.92
N HIS A 179 89.60 80.66 28.87
CA HIS A 179 88.26 80.66 29.45
C HIS A 179 87.29 79.67 28.80
N GLU A 180 87.38 79.47 27.47
CA GLU A 180 86.62 78.43 26.75
C GLU A 180 87.05 77.03 27.15
N LEU A 181 88.36 76.79 27.32
CA LEU A 181 88.89 75.51 27.80
C LEU A 181 88.49 75.27 29.26
N ASP A 182 88.56 76.28 30.13
CA ASP A 182 88.10 76.18 31.52
C ASP A 182 86.59 75.89 31.58
N ALA A 183 85.78 76.52 30.72
CA ALA A 183 84.34 76.26 30.60
C ALA A 183 84.04 74.85 30.06
N GLN A 184 84.80 74.37 29.06
CA GLN A 184 84.70 72.99 28.57
C GLN A 184 85.09 71.98 29.66
N VAL A 185 86.16 72.24 30.42
CA VAL A 185 86.58 71.41 31.54
C VAL A 185 85.52 71.39 32.65
N ALA A 186 84.88 72.52 32.94
CA ALA A 186 83.75 72.58 33.88
C ALA A 186 82.55 71.75 33.40
N SER A 187 82.15 71.89 32.13
CA SER A 187 81.06 71.10 31.52
C SER A 187 81.35 69.59 31.57
N LEU A 188 82.57 69.18 31.20
CA LEU A 188 82.98 67.77 31.24
C LEU A 188 83.08 67.22 32.68
N GLN A 189 83.37 68.08 33.67
CA GLN A 189 83.31 67.69 35.08
C GLN A 189 81.87 67.49 35.56
N GLU A 190 80.94 68.36 35.16
CA GLU A 190 79.51 68.22 35.47
C GLU A 190 78.90 66.97 34.81
N GLU A 191 79.18 66.74 33.52
CA GLU A 191 78.79 65.51 32.81
C GLU A 191 79.36 64.25 33.48
N ARG A 192 80.64 64.28 33.88
CA ARG A 192 81.26 63.15 34.61
C ARG A 192 80.56 62.87 35.94
N VAL A 193 80.20 63.90 36.70
CA VAL A 193 79.46 63.73 37.96
C VAL A 193 78.07 63.15 37.70
N SER A 194 77.35 63.68 36.71
CA SER A 194 76.04 63.16 36.29
C SER A 194 76.11 61.66 35.93
N LEU A 195 77.04 61.28 35.05
CA LEU A 195 77.26 59.89 34.64
C LEU A 195 77.65 58.95 35.80
N LEU A 196 78.36 59.44 36.81
CA LEU A 196 78.64 58.66 38.02
C LEU A 196 77.36 58.41 38.84
N THR A 197 76.50 59.43 39.03
CA THR A 197 75.24 59.24 39.75
C THR A 197 74.26 58.31 39.04
N ASP A 198 74.19 58.36 37.70
CA ASP A 198 73.38 57.41 36.92
C ASP A 198 73.96 56.00 36.95
N LYS A 199 75.30 55.84 37.00
CA LYS A 199 75.96 54.54 37.19
C LYS A 199 75.60 53.93 38.55
N GLU A 200 75.75 54.68 39.65
CA GLU A 200 75.41 54.24 41.00
C GLU A 200 73.94 53.79 41.08
N ARG A 201 73.03 54.59 40.52
CA ARG A 201 71.60 54.25 40.43
C ARG A 201 71.29 53.01 39.58
N LEU A 202 72.09 52.72 38.54
CA LEU A 202 71.96 51.49 37.75
C LEU A 202 72.50 50.28 38.53
N GLU A 203 73.59 50.43 39.27
CA GLU A 203 74.15 49.40 40.14
C GLU A 203 73.18 49.04 41.28
N GLU A 204 72.54 50.01 41.93
CA GLU A 204 71.46 49.77 42.90
C GLU A 204 70.26 49.00 42.31
N ARG A 205 69.86 49.33 41.08
CA ARG A 205 68.76 48.65 40.38
C ARG A 205 69.12 47.22 39.99
N LEU A 206 70.36 46.96 39.60
CA LEU A 206 70.86 45.61 39.32
C LEU A 206 70.87 44.77 40.60
N GLN A 207 71.41 45.32 41.70
CA GLN A 207 71.45 44.64 42.98
C GLN A 207 70.04 44.33 43.54
N MET A 208 69.06 45.23 43.32
CA MET A 208 67.65 44.96 43.58
C MET A 208 67.07 43.81 42.73
N ALA A 209 67.48 43.70 41.46
CA ALA A 209 67.05 42.61 40.58
C ALA A 209 67.68 41.26 40.98
N GLU A 210 68.96 41.24 41.31
CA GLU A 210 69.66 40.05 41.85
C GLU A 210 69.04 39.58 43.18
N SER A 211 68.54 40.53 44.00
CA SER A 211 67.85 40.23 45.26
C SER A 211 66.51 39.48 45.13
N LEU A 212 65.97 39.31 43.90
CA LEU A 212 64.78 38.51 43.63
C LEU A 212 65.05 36.99 43.73
N GLU A 213 66.29 36.56 43.49
CA GLU A 213 66.69 35.15 43.65
C GLU A 213 66.98 34.80 45.13
N ASP A 214 67.27 35.80 45.97
CA ASP A 214 67.49 35.58 47.40
C ASP A 214 66.17 35.47 48.17
N LEU A 215 65.86 34.23 48.59
CA LEU A 215 64.75 33.86 49.47
C LEU A 215 64.76 34.57 50.84
N SER A 216 65.84 35.26 51.23
CA SER A 216 65.85 36.08 52.43
C SER A 216 64.99 37.35 52.27
N THR A 217 64.87 37.90 51.06
CA THR A 217 64.24 39.21 50.82
C THR A 217 62.70 39.12 50.77
N PRO A 218 61.98 40.24 51.04
CA PRO A 218 60.52 40.28 50.89
C PRO A 218 60.06 40.00 49.45
N ALA A 219 60.88 40.34 48.45
CA ALA A 219 60.57 40.13 47.04
C ALA A 219 60.74 38.65 46.64
N GLY A 220 61.87 38.02 47.00
CA GLY A 220 62.11 36.59 46.78
C GLY A 220 61.09 35.71 47.50
N LYS A 221 60.70 36.04 48.74
CA LYS A 221 59.62 35.35 49.47
C LYS A 221 58.27 35.42 48.75
N ARG A 222 57.95 36.57 48.14
CA ARG A 222 56.71 36.74 47.38
C ARG A 222 56.76 35.99 46.05
N LEU A 223 57.91 35.94 45.39
CA LEU A 223 58.14 35.13 44.19
C LEU A 223 57.94 33.64 44.49
N ALA A 224 58.55 33.14 45.56
CA ALA A 224 58.40 31.74 46.00
C ALA A 224 56.96 31.38 46.40
N GLN A 225 56.24 32.28 47.07
CA GLN A 225 54.80 32.10 47.35
C GLN A 225 53.96 32.02 46.06
N LEU A 226 54.25 32.86 45.07
CA LEU A 226 53.56 32.83 43.78
C LEU A 226 53.90 31.57 42.97
N GLN A 227 55.16 31.11 43.00
CA GLN A 227 55.57 29.84 42.40
C GLN A 227 54.83 28.66 43.04
N HIS A 228 54.81 28.59 44.39
CA HIS A 228 54.08 27.53 45.09
C HIS A 228 52.55 27.59 44.83
N GLN A 229 51.99 28.79 44.68
CA GLN A 229 50.59 28.95 44.28
C GLN A 229 50.34 28.46 42.84
N VAL A 230 51.27 28.70 41.91
CA VAL A 230 51.21 28.18 40.54
C VAL A 230 51.31 26.65 40.53
N GLU A 231 52.24 26.06 41.29
CA GLU A 231 52.38 24.60 41.45
C GLU A 231 51.10 23.98 42.03
N SER A 232 50.54 24.55 43.11
CA SER A 232 49.29 24.10 43.70
C SER A 232 48.12 24.15 42.72
N LEU A 233 48.01 25.23 41.93
CA LEU A 233 46.98 25.35 40.89
C LEU A 233 47.21 24.37 39.72
N GLN A 234 48.45 24.06 39.37
CA GLN A 234 48.78 23.04 38.37
C GLN A 234 48.41 21.64 38.86
N GLU A 235 48.67 21.31 40.13
CA GLU A 235 48.21 20.05 40.73
C GLU A 235 46.68 19.93 40.78
N GLU A 236 45.98 21.01 41.16
CA GLU A 236 44.51 21.05 41.17
C GLU A 236 43.94 20.89 39.75
N LEU A 237 44.51 21.58 38.75
CA LEU A 237 44.15 21.40 37.34
C LEU A 237 44.36 19.96 36.89
N TYR A 238 45.49 19.32 37.22
CA TYR A 238 45.74 17.93 36.86
C TYR A 238 44.74 16.96 37.51
N LYS A 239 44.43 17.16 38.80
CA LYS A 239 43.40 16.37 39.53
C LYS A 239 42.01 16.56 38.92
N LEU A 240 41.65 17.79 38.53
CA LEU A 240 40.38 18.11 37.86
C LEU A 240 40.30 17.50 36.46
N GLU A 241 41.37 17.57 35.66
CA GLU A 241 41.44 16.98 34.32
C GLU A 241 41.30 15.45 34.38
N SER A 242 42.03 14.79 35.30
CA SER A 242 41.90 13.35 35.55
C SER A 242 40.48 12.97 36.00
N SER A 243 39.87 13.74 36.91
CA SER A 243 38.50 13.47 37.36
C SER A 243 37.47 13.71 36.25
N LYS A 244 37.69 14.68 35.37
CA LYS A 244 36.87 14.98 34.19
C LYS A 244 36.91 13.81 33.21
N ASP A 245 38.09 13.25 32.92
CA ASP A 245 38.21 12.07 32.05
C ASP A 245 37.56 10.83 32.68
N ASP A 246 37.70 10.60 33.98
CA ASP A 246 36.96 9.54 34.70
C ASP A 246 35.44 9.69 34.56
N TYR A 247 34.91 10.92 34.69
CA TYR A 247 33.49 11.18 34.46
C TYR A 247 33.08 11.03 33.00
N ARG A 248 33.96 11.37 32.05
CA ARG A 248 33.74 11.17 30.61
C ARG A 248 33.59 9.68 30.29
N ILE A 249 34.50 8.84 30.79
CA ILE A 249 34.45 7.38 30.62
C ILE A 249 33.19 6.79 31.27
N LYS A 250 32.85 7.23 32.49
CA LYS A 250 31.60 6.80 33.17
C LYS A 250 30.35 7.20 32.38
N TYR A 251 30.34 8.39 31.78
CA TYR A 251 29.24 8.85 30.92
C TYR A 251 29.16 8.06 29.61
N GLU A 252 30.29 7.80 28.95
CA GLU A 252 30.36 6.95 27.75
C GLU A 252 29.84 5.53 28.02
N LEU A 253 30.26 4.91 29.13
CA LEU A 253 29.76 3.60 29.58
C LEU A 253 28.26 3.63 29.89
N LEU A 254 27.79 4.59 30.68
CA LEU A 254 26.36 4.69 31.03
C LEU A 254 25.48 4.94 29.78
N ASN A 255 25.96 5.74 28.82
CA ASN A 255 25.26 5.98 27.56
C ASN A 255 25.21 4.70 26.70
N ARG A 256 26.30 3.92 26.66
CA ARG A 256 26.35 2.60 26.00
C ARG A 256 25.34 1.63 26.64
N ASP A 257 25.32 1.52 27.97
CA ASP A 257 24.40 0.65 28.69
C ASP A 257 22.93 1.09 28.49
N VAL A 258 22.66 2.40 28.39
CA VAL A 258 21.34 2.96 28.05
C VAL A 258 20.91 2.60 26.62
N ILE A 259 21.85 2.53 25.66
CA ILE A 259 21.57 2.06 24.29
C ILE A 259 21.28 0.56 24.30
N GLU A 260 22.13 -0.25 24.93
CA GLU A 260 21.94 -1.72 25.05
C GLU A 260 20.59 -2.07 25.72
N LEU A 261 20.19 -1.32 26.75
CA LEU A 261 18.88 -1.49 27.40
C LEU A 261 17.71 -1.04 26.51
N ARG A 262 17.88 -0.01 25.67
CA ARG A 262 16.85 0.39 24.69
C ARG A 262 16.68 -0.67 23.61
N ASP A 263 17.76 -1.18 23.05
CA ASP A 263 17.72 -2.19 21.99
C ASP A 263 17.09 -3.49 22.51
N LYS A 264 17.47 -3.92 23.72
CA LYS A 264 16.86 -5.07 24.39
C LYS A 264 15.38 -4.88 24.69
N ASN A 265 14.96 -3.66 25.04
CA ASN A 265 13.54 -3.33 25.24
C ASN A 265 12.78 -3.31 23.90
N ALA A 266 13.39 -2.84 22.81
CA ALA A 266 12.80 -2.92 21.47
C ALA A 266 12.61 -4.37 21.02
N GLU A 267 13.59 -5.26 21.26
CA GLU A 267 13.50 -6.68 20.97
C GLU A 267 12.43 -7.38 21.83
N LEU A 268 12.38 -7.10 23.13
CA LEU A 268 11.31 -7.61 24.02
C LEU A 268 9.91 -7.13 23.59
N ASN A 269 9.78 -5.89 23.11
CA ASN A 269 8.51 -5.40 22.56
C ASN A 269 8.14 -6.10 21.25
N LYS A 270 9.11 -6.37 20.37
CA LYS A 270 8.88 -7.16 19.15
C LYS A 270 8.37 -8.57 19.49
N LEU A 271 9.05 -9.28 20.39
CA LEU A 271 8.64 -10.60 20.88
C LEU A 271 7.26 -10.56 21.56
N ALA A 272 6.93 -9.49 22.29
CA ALA A 272 5.61 -9.31 22.89
C ALA A 272 4.50 -9.07 21.86
N VAL A 273 4.79 -8.42 20.73
CA VAL A 273 3.85 -8.27 19.61
C VAL A 273 3.67 -9.60 18.88
N GLU A 274 4.76 -10.30 18.58
CA GLU A 274 4.72 -11.65 17.97
C GLU A 274 3.93 -12.63 18.85
N SER A 275 4.16 -12.63 20.17
CA SER A 275 3.41 -13.47 21.11
C SER A 275 1.91 -13.12 21.19
N ARG A 276 1.50 -11.89 20.87
CA ARG A 276 0.08 -11.53 20.76
C ARG A 276 -0.50 -12.05 19.45
N ALA A 277 0.18 -11.83 18.32
CA ALA A 277 -0.24 -12.35 17.01
C ALA A 277 -0.41 -13.88 17.02
N MET A 278 0.57 -14.62 17.57
CA MET A 278 0.47 -16.08 17.72
C MET A 278 -0.69 -16.51 18.62
N LYS A 279 -1.09 -15.69 19.60
CA LYS A 279 -2.26 -15.96 20.44
C LYS A 279 -3.55 -15.73 19.68
N ASP A 280 -3.65 -14.64 18.92
CA ASP A 280 -4.81 -14.32 18.09
C ASP A 280 -5.03 -15.40 17.01
N GLU A 281 -3.94 -15.88 16.37
CA GLU A 281 -3.98 -17.04 15.46
C GLU A 281 -4.47 -18.31 16.17
N LEU A 282 -3.99 -18.60 17.39
CA LEU A 282 -4.42 -19.75 18.17
C LEU A 282 -5.91 -19.65 18.55
N ASP A 283 -6.42 -18.47 18.89
CA ASP A 283 -7.84 -18.25 19.18
C ASP A 283 -8.72 -18.34 17.91
N ILE A 284 -8.21 -17.97 16.72
CA ILE A 284 -8.85 -18.25 15.42
C ILE A 284 -8.89 -19.76 15.14
N LEU A 285 -7.79 -20.48 15.37
CA LEU A 285 -7.71 -21.94 15.21
C LEU A 285 -8.64 -22.67 16.18
N ARG A 286 -8.78 -22.20 17.43
CA ARG A 286 -9.79 -22.70 18.38
C ARG A 286 -11.20 -22.46 17.86
N HIS A 287 -11.50 -21.26 17.38
CA HIS A 287 -12.85 -20.96 16.87
C HIS A 287 -13.23 -21.83 15.66
N THR A 288 -12.30 -22.05 14.74
CA THR A 288 -12.51 -22.93 13.58
C THR A 288 -12.59 -24.41 13.99
N SER A 289 -11.82 -24.86 14.99
CA SER A 289 -11.98 -26.18 15.59
C SER A 289 -13.36 -26.36 16.25
N ASP A 290 -13.86 -25.37 16.99
CA ASP A 290 -15.20 -25.41 17.59
C ASP A 290 -16.32 -25.41 16.54
N GLN A 291 -16.10 -24.75 15.40
CA GLN A 291 -17.02 -24.83 14.26
C GLN A 291 -16.98 -26.22 13.61
N LEU A 292 -15.79 -26.82 13.46
CA LEU A 292 -15.63 -28.17 12.93
C LEU A 292 -16.32 -29.22 13.82
N VAL A 293 -16.11 -29.20 15.14
CA VAL A 293 -16.80 -30.13 16.06
C VAL A 293 -18.32 -29.98 15.98
N LYS A 294 -18.84 -28.76 15.77
CA LYS A 294 -20.27 -28.55 15.54
C LYS A 294 -20.73 -29.15 14.21
N SER A 295 -19.98 -28.98 13.11
CA SER A 295 -20.34 -29.56 11.81
C SER A 295 -20.20 -31.09 11.80
N GLU A 296 -19.25 -31.65 12.54
CA GLU A 296 -19.15 -33.09 12.78
C GLU A 296 -20.37 -33.62 13.55
N SER A 297 -20.82 -32.91 14.59
CA SER A 297 -22.02 -33.30 15.35
C SER A 297 -23.30 -33.24 14.51
N THR A 298 -23.43 -32.29 13.58
CA THR A 298 -24.58 -32.24 12.66
C THR A 298 -24.49 -33.32 11.60
N LEU A 299 -23.30 -33.58 11.03
CA LEU A 299 -23.05 -34.69 10.11
C LEU A 299 -23.39 -36.04 10.76
N GLU A 300 -23.00 -36.28 12.01
CA GLU A 300 -23.32 -37.51 12.73
C GLU A 300 -24.84 -37.64 12.96
N SER A 301 -25.53 -36.54 13.27
CA SER A 301 -27.00 -36.52 13.35
C SER A 301 -27.68 -36.82 12.00
N TYR A 302 -27.06 -36.46 10.88
CA TYR A 302 -27.55 -36.78 9.54
C TYR A 302 -27.26 -38.22 9.15
N LYS A 303 -26.08 -38.78 9.50
CA LYS A 303 -25.79 -40.21 9.31
C LYS A 303 -26.82 -41.07 10.04
N LYS A 304 -27.08 -40.79 11.33
CA LYS A 304 -28.08 -41.51 12.10
C LYS A 304 -29.47 -41.46 11.44
N LYS A 305 -29.90 -40.29 10.94
CA LYS A 305 -31.16 -40.18 10.19
C LYS A 305 -31.17 -41.00 8.89
N LEU A 306 -30.02 -41.17 8.22
CA LEU A 306 -29.90 -42.03 7.04
C LEU A 306 -29.94 -43.52 7.41
N GLU A 307 -29.37 -43.91 8.54
CA GLU A 307 -29.49 -45.26 9.12
C GLU A 307 -30.95 -45.55 9.50
N ASP A 308 -31.60 -44.66 10.25
CA ASP A 308 -33.04 -44.75 10.60
C ASP A 308 -33.93 -44.88 9.34
N LEU A 309 -33.61 -44.15 8.25
CA LEU A 309 -34.30 -44.26 6.96
C LEU A 309 -34.00 -45.56 6.21
N SER A 310 -32.82 -46.13 6.38
CA SER A 310 -32.45 -47.44 5.83
C SER A 310 -33.21 -48.55 6.55
N ASP A 311 -33.28 -48.49 7.88
CA ASP A 311 -34.04 -49.43 8.72
C ASP A 311 -35.54 -49.33 8.42
N LEU A 312 -36.09 -48.12 8.27
CA LEU A 312 -37.49 -47.93 7.89
C LEU A 312 -37.81 -48.51 6.51
N LYS A 313 -36.90 -48.37 5.53
CA LYS A 313 -37.03 -49.04 4.22
C LYS A 313 -36.98 -50.57 4.35
N GLY A 314 -36.11 -51.10 5.23
CA GLY A 314 -36.06 -52.53 5.55
C GLY A 314 -37.36 -53.04 6.16
N GLN A 315 -37.93 -52.30 7.11
CA GLN A 315 -39.23 -52.60 7.73
C GLN A 315 -40.37 -52.52 6.70
N MET A 316 -40.39 -51.50 5.84
CA MET A 316 -41.36 -51.36 4.77
C MET A 316 -41.33 -52.56 3.83
N LYS A 317 -40.15 -52.94 3.33
CA LYS A 317 -39.98 -54.14 2.49
C LYS A 317 -40.44 -55.42 3.19
N LEU A 318 -40.14 -55.58 4.48
CA LEU A 318 -40.56 -56.75 5.26
C LEU A 318 -42.08 -56.78 5.50
N LEU A 319 -42.75 -55.62 5.57
CA LEU A 319 -44.21 -55.51 5.59
C LEU A 319 -44.82 -55.80 4.21
N GLU A 320 -44.20 -55.33 3.12
CA GLU A 320 -44.60 -55.68 1.74
C GLU A 320 -44.50 -57.18 1.50
N GLU A 321 -43.38 -57.82 1.86
CA GLU A 321 -43.19 -59.28 1.75
C GLU A 321 -44.22 -60.06 2.59
N LYS A 322 -44.58 -59.57 3.79
CA LYS A 322 -45.65 -60.16 4.61
C LYS A 322 -47.03 -59.99 3.96
N ASN A 323 -47.32 -58.81 3.41
CA ASN A 323 -48.59 -58.54 2.73
C ASN A 323 -48.73 -59.40 1.46
N THR A 324 -47.66 -59.56 0.67
CA THR A 324 -47.63 -60.48 -0.47
C THR A 324 -47.87 -61.93 -0.04
N LYS A 325 -47.29 -62.38 1.07
CA LYS A 325 -47.56 -63.73 1.62
C LYS A 325 -49.01 -63.90 2.07
N TYR A 326 -49.60 -62.91 2.75
CA TYR A 326 -51.02 -62.96 3.10
C TYR A 326 -51.93 -62.96 1.87
N MET A 327 -51.58 -62.21 0.80
CA MET A 327 -52.31 -62.24 -0.47
C MET A 327 -52.21 -63.60 -1.16
N GLN A 328 -51.03 -64.23 -1.15
CA GLN A 328 -50.84 -65.60 -1.66
C GLN A 328 -51.70 -66.61 -0.88
N GLN A 329 -51.65 -66.57 0.45
CA GLN A 329 -52.49 -67.42 1.31
C GLN A 329 -53.99 -67.18 1.08
N GLN A 330 -54.42 -65.94 0.89
CA GLN A 330 -55.81 -65.61 0.57
C GLN A 330 -56.23 -66.24 -0.78
N ILE A 331 -55.38 -66.16 -1.81
CA ILE A 331 -55.63 -66.80 -3.12
C ILE A 331 -55.69 -68.33 -2.98
N GLU A 332 -54.76 -68.94 -2.25
CA GLU A 332 -54.76 -70.39 -1.98
C GLU A 332 -56.05 -70.84 -1.27
N MET A 333 -56.49 -70.11 -0.24
CA MET A 333 -57.75 -70.37 0.48
C MET A 333 -58.99 -70.16 -0.42
N GLU A 334 -58.96 -69.18 -1.32
CA GLU A 334 -60.04 -68.98 -2.31
C GLU A 334 -60.08 -70.09 -3.36
N GLU A 335 -58.93 -70.63 -3.78
CA GLU A 335 -58.88 -71.83 -4.61
C GLU A 335 -59.38 -73.07 -3.88
N GLU A 336 -58.99 -73.26 -2.62
CA GLU A 336 -59.54 -74.33 -1.78
C GLU A 336 -61.05 -74.22 -1.63
N LEU A 337 -61.57 -73.01 -1.42
CA LEU A 337 -63.01 -72.75 -1.38
C LEU A 337 -63.68 -73.13 -2.72
N LYS A 338 -63.09 -72.77 -3.86
CA LYS A 338 -63.58 -73.19 -5.20
C LYS A 338 -63.55 -74.71 -5.34
N ARG A 339 -62.47 -75.40 -4.94
CA ARG A 339 -62.38 -76.87 -4.93
C ARG A 339 -63.49 -77.47 -4.06
N VAL A 340 -63.70 -76.98 -2.84
CA VAL A 340 -64.78 -77.41 -1.93
C VAL A 340 -66.17 -77.18 -2.54
N VAL A 341 -66.40 -76.07 -3.25
CA VAL A 341 -67.66 -75.82 -3.98
C VAL A 341 -67.87 -76.86 -5.09
N THR A 342 -66.84 -77.16 -5.90
CA THR A 342 -66.96 -78.20 -6.94
C THR A 342 -67.19 -79.60 -6.36
N LEU A 343 -66.52 -79.96 -5.27
CA LEU A 343 -66.72 -81.22 -4.55
C LEU A 343 -68.14 -81.31 -3.95
N LYS A 344 -68.69 -80.20 -3.43
CA LYS A 344 -70.09 -80.14 -2.97
C LYS A 344 -71.08 -80.33 -4.12
N GLN A 345 -70.83 -79.74 -5.28
CA GLN A 345 -71.67 -79.94 -6.47
C GLN A 345 -71.62 -81.40 -6.97
N GLN A 346 -70.44 -82.03 -6.96
CA GLN A 346 -70.28 -83.46 -7.26
C GLN A 346 -71.00 -84.34 -6.23
N LEU A 347 -70.84 -84.07 -4.93
CA LEU A 347 -71.55 -84.79 -3.87
C LEU A 347 -73.08 -84.70 -4.05
N GLU A 348 -73.60 -83.52 -4.39
CA GLU A 348 -75.04 -83.34 -4.59
C GLU A 348 -75.54 -84.04 -5.86
N SER A 349 -74.72 -84.11 -6.93
CA SER A 349 -75.07 -84.90 -8.11
C SER A 349 -75.07 -86.41 -7.82
N TYR A 350 -74.12 -86.91 -7.02
CA TYR A 350 -74.11 -88.30 -6.55
C TYR A 350 -75.27 -88.62 -5.61
N LYS A 351 -75.67 -87.70 -4.72
CA LYS A 351 -76.91 -87.85 -3.92
C LYS A 351 -78.13 -87.94 -4.83
N ARG A 352 -78.24 -87.08 -5.85
CA ARG A 352 -79.36 -87.12 -6.80
C ARG A 352 -79.40 -88.44 -7.56
N GLN A 353 -78.26 -88.92 -8.08
CA GLN A 353 -78.15 -90.24 -8.69
C GLN A 353 -78.54 -91.38 -7.72
N THR A 354 -78.15 -91.28 -6.44
CA THR A 354 -78.51 -92.25 -5.41
C THR A 354 -80.02 -92.25 -5.15
N LEU A 355 -80.66 -91.07 -5.08
CA LEU A 355 -82.12 -90.94 -4.94
C LEU A 355 -82.87 -91.44 -6.19
N GLU A 356 -82.37 -91.14 -7.39
CA GLU A 356 -82.90 -91.66 -8.66
C GLU A 356 -82.82 -93.20 -8.72
N LEU A 357 -81.70 -93.80 -8.28
CA LEU A 357 -81.54 -95.25 -8.18
C LEU A 357 -82.42 -95.86 -7.08
N GLN A 358 -82.60 -95.20 -5.94
CA GLN A 358 -83.53 -95.62 -4.90
C GLN A 358 -84.99 -95.56 -5.39
N SER A 359 -85.39 -94.54 -6.16
CA SER A 359 -86.72 -94.47 -6.77
C SER A 359 -86.93 -95.60 -7.77
N LYS A 360 -85.97 -95.84 -8.66
CA LYS A 360 -86.02 -96.97 -9.62
C LYS A 360 -86.09 -98.32 -8.90
N MET A 361 -85.32 -98.51 -7.84
CA MET A 361 -85.35 -99.74 -7.04
C MET A 361 -86.71 -99.90 -6.34
N ALA A 362 -87.32 -98.83 -5.83
CA ALA A 362 -88.67 -98.85 -5.27
C ALA A 362 -89.76 -99.09 -6.34
N GLU A 363 -89.59 -98.59 -7.56
CA GLU A 363 -90.47 -98.84 -8.71
C GLU A 363 -90.40 -100.30 -9.17
N GLU A 364 -89.20 -100.86 -9.32
CA GLU A 364 -89.02 -102.28 -9.66
C GLU A 364 -89.46 -103.20 -8.51
N THR A 365 -89.30 -102.79 -7.25
CA THR A 365 -89.89 -103.53 -6.11
C THR A 365 -91.41 -103.54 -6.20
N LYS A 366 -92.07 -102.39 -6.40
CA LYS A 366 -93.53 -102.33 -6.62
C LYS A 366 -93.99 -103.13 -7.84
N ARG A 367 -93.17 -103.19 -8.89
CA ARG A 367 -93.43 -103.99 -10.10
C ARG A 367 -93.36 -105.49 -9.79
N ALA A 368 -92.36 -105.91 -9.02
CA ALA A 368 -92.23 -107.28 -8.53
C ALA A 368 -93.40 -107.65 -7.60
N ASP A 369 -93.76 -106.81 -6.62
CA ASP A 369 -94.91 -107.02 -5.73
C ASP A 369 -96.22 -107.19 -6.51
N LYS A 370 -96.43 -106.34 -7.53
CA LYS A 370 -97.60 -106.42 -8.41
C LYS A 370 -97.61 -107.73 -9.23
N ALA A 371 -96.47 -108.13 -9.78
CA ALA A 371 -96.33 -109.38 -10.50
C ALA A 371 -96.54 -110.60 -9.59
N GLU A 372 -96.08 -110.56 -8.34
CA GLU A 372 -96.32 -111.61 -7.34
C GLU A 372 -97.81 -111.69 -6.96
N PHE A 373 -98.49 -110.56 -6.81
CA PHE A 373 -99.93 -110.51 -6.58
C PHE A 373 -100.73 -111.06 -7.77
N GLU A 374 -100.37 -110.68 -9.00
CA GLU A 374 -100.97 -111.22 -10.22
C GLU A 374 -100.72 -112.73 -10.37
N PHE A 375 -99.50 -113.20 -10.04
CA PHE A 375 -99.17 -114.61 -10.00
C PHE A 375 -100.01 -115.38 -8.96
N LYS A 376 -100.10 -114.89 -7.71
CA LYS A 376 -100.95 -115.49 -6.67
C LYS A 376 -102.42 -115.55 -7.10
N ARG A 377 -102.97 -114.48 -7.67
CA ARG A 377 -104.35 -114.45 -8.20
C ARG A 377 -104.57 -115.45 -9.34
N MET A 378 -103.57 -115.64 -10.22
CA MET A 378 -103.66 -116.65 -11.29
C MET A 378 -103.48 -118.07 -10.75
N GLN A 379 -102.65 -118.27 -9.72
CA GLN A 379 -102.50 -119.53 -9.00
C GLN A 379 -103.78 -119.92 -8.25
N GLU A 380 -104.47 -118.96 -7.61
CA GLU A 380 -105.78 -119.15 -6.99
C GLU A 380 -106.84 -119.56 -8.02
N LYS A 381 -106.90 -118.87 -9.18
CA LYS A 381 -107.78 -119.25 -10.30
C LYS A 381 -107.47 -120.63 -10.85
N LEU A 382 -106.19 -120.98 -10.99
CA LEU A 382 -105.80 -122.34 -11.38
C LEU A 382 -106.25 -123.35 -10.34
N ALA A 383 -106.16 -123.05 -9.04
CA ALA A 383 -106.66 -123.90 -7.98
C ALA A 383 -108.19 -124.00 -7.93
N THR A 384 -108.95 -122.96 -8.28
CA THR A 384 -110.42 -123.08 -8.41
C THR A 384 -110.80 -123.90 -9.64
N LEU A 385 -110.18 -123.66 -10.80
CA LEU A 385 -110.37 -124.46 -12.00
C LEU A 385 -109.95 -125.92 -11.80
N HIS A 386 -108.92 -126.18 -10.98
CA HIS A 386 -108.52 -127.54 -10.61
C HIS A 386 -109.61 -128.23 -9.78
N ARG A 387 -110.16 -127.57 -8.76
CA ARG A 387 -111.28 -128.11 -7.97
C ARG A 387 -112.55 -128.31 -8.80
N GLU A 388 -112.84 -127.42 -9.75
CA GLU A 388 -113.95 -127.60 -10.69
C GLU A 388 -113.71 -128.78 -11.64
N LYS A 389 -112.47 -128.95 -12.14
CA LYS A 389 -112.07 -130.11 -12.92
C LYS A 389 -112.19 -131.40 -12.11
N GLU A 390 -111.71 -131.45 -10.86
CA GLU A 390 -111.85 -132.59 -9.96
C GLU A 390 -113.33 -132.90 -9.68
N ARG A 391 -114.16 -131.88 -9.46
CA ARG A 391 -115.61 -132.03 -9.33
C ARG A 391 -116.24 -132.63 -10.60
N ILE A 392 -115.92 -132.11 -11.79
CA ILE A 392 -116.42 -132.67 -13.05
C ILE A 392 -115.90 -134.09 -13.28
N GLN A 393 -114.66 -134.40 -12.87
CA GLN A 393 -114.11 -135.76 -12.93
C GLN A 393 -114.87 -136.71 -12.00
N THR A 394 -115.19 -136.30 -10.77
CA THR A 394 -115.99 -137.11 -9.83
C THR A 394 -117.45 -137.26 -10.27
N GLU A 395 -118.09 -136.20 -10.78
CA GLU A 395 -119.43 -136.28 -11.39
C GLU A 395 -119.42 -137.27 -12.57
N ARG A 396 -118.44 -137.17 -13.48
CA ARG A 396 -118.21 -138.12 -14.58
C ARG A 396 -117.97 -139.55 -14.08
N ASP A 397 -117.17 -139.75 -13.05
CA ASP A 397 -116.87 -141.08 -12.53
C ASP A 397 -118.10 -141.71 -11.87
N SER A 398 -118.91 -140.95 -11.12
CA SER A 398 -120.20 -141.43 -10.59
C SER A 398 -121.19 -141.76 -11.71
N LEU A 399 -121.21 -140.98 -12.79
CA LEU A 399 -122.04 -141.25 -13.97
C LEU A 399 -121.54 -142.49 -14.73
N ARG A 400 -120.23 -142.77 -14.72
CA ARG A 400 -119.66 -144.01 -15.27
C ARG A 400 -120.05 -145.21 -14.41
N GLU A 401 -119.88 -145.13 -13.08
CA GLU A 401 -120.29 -146.18 -12.14
C GLU A 401 -121.78 -146.50 -12.30
N MET A 402 -122.66 -145.49 -12.34
CA MET A 402 -124.10 -145.69 -12.60
C MET A 402 -124.39 -146.28 -13.99
N ASN A 403 -123.57 -145.98 -15.00
CA ASN A 403 -123.70 -146.57 -16.34
C ASN A 403 -123.24 -148.04 -16.36
N ASP A 404 -122.29 -148.42 -15.50
CA ASP A 404 -121.76 -149.78 -15.40
C ASP A 404 -122.64 -150.67 -14.49
N GLU A 405 -123.24 -150.11 -13.43
CA GLU A 405 -124.31 -150.76 -12.65
C GLU A 405 -125.52 -151.13 -13.52
N LEU A 406 -125.97 -150.23 -14.40
CA LEU A 406 -127.06 -150.49 -15.35
C LEU A 406 -126.71 -151.56 -16.41
N LYS A 407 -125.42 -151.85 -16.65
CA LYS A 407 -125.01 -152.97 -17.53
C LYS A 407 -124.99 -154.32 -16.83
N CYS A 408 -125.00 -154.38 -15.49
CA CYS A 408 -124.84 -155.64 -14.74
C CYS A 408 -126.12 -156.48 -14.55
N THR A 409 -127.27 -156.09 -15.13
CA THR A 409 -128.54 -156.86 -15.02
C THR A 409 -129.10 -157.39 -16.35
N GLN A 410 -128.40 -157.23 -17.48
CA GLN A 410 -128.77 -157.87 -18.76
C GLN A 410 -127.55 -158.49 -19.46
N LEU A 411 -127.52 -159.83 -19.49
CA LEU A 411 -126.55 -160.70 -20.20
C LEU A 411 -125.11 -160.63 -19.65
N GLN A 412 -124.41 -161.71 -19.31
CA GLN A 412 -124.56 -163.14 -19.64
C GLN A 412 -124.38 -163.51 -21.13
N THR A 413 -123.38 -162.96 -21.82
CA THR A 413 -122.77 -163.55 -23.04
C THR A 413 -121.44 -162.89 -23.40
N SER A 414 -120.34 -163.67 -23.48
CA SER A 414 -119.08 -163.45 -24.25
C SER A 414 -118.31 -162.11 -24.05
N GLY A 415 -116.99 -161.98 -24.28
CA GLY A 415 -115.94 -162.89 -24.76
C GLY A 415 -114.89 -162.11 -25.61
N LEU A 416 -113.65 -161.99 -25.11
CA LEU A 416 -112.35 -161.72 -25.77
C LEU A 416 -112.25 -160.86 -27.08
N GLY A 417 -111.32 -159.88 -27.12
CA GLY A 417 -110.69 -159.41 -28.37
C GLY A 417 -110.01 -158.01 -28.37
N LEU A 418 -108.74 -157.93 -28.79
CA LEU A 418 -108.00 -156.70 -29.20
C LEU A 418 -108.13 -156.51 -30.75
N PRO A 419 -107.41 -155.62 -31.50
CA PRO A 419 -106.54 -154.45 -31.18
C PRO A 419 -106.74 -153.17 -32.06
N GLY A 420 -106.03 -152.06 -31.73
CA GLY A 420 -105.22 -151.30 -32.71
C GLY A 420 -105.72 -150.00 -33.42
N ASP A 421 -105.16 -148.86 -32.96
CA ASP A 421 -104.45 -147.81 -33.75
C ASP A 421 -105.17 -146.65 -34.55
N LEU A 422 -104.42 -145.52 -34.68
CA LEU A 422 -104.62 -144.30 -35.52
C LEU A 422 -105.84 -143.38 -35.19
N GLU A 423 -105.89 -142.05 -35.39
CA GLU A 423 -104.97 -140.90 -35.63
C GLU A 423 -105.77 -139.60 -35.21
N SER A 424 -105.29 -138.35 -35.10
CA SER A 424 -104.84 -137.45 -36.19
C SER A 424 -104.72 -135.97 -35.72
N SER A 425 -103.88 -135.16 -36.42
CA SER A 425 -104.03 -133.71 -36.71
C SER A 425 -103.94 -132.60 -35.62
N ASN A 426 -103.41 -131.39 -35.86
CA ASN A 426 -102.55 -130.85 -36.95
C ASN A 426 -101.95 -129.45 -36.61
N VAL A 427 -100.74 -129.14 -37.14
CA VAL A 427 -100.29 -127.93 -37.93
C VAL A 427 -100.88 -126.54 -37.54
N ALA A 428 -100.20 -125.38 -37.42
CA ALA A 428 -99.00 -124.76 -38.04
C ALA A 428 -98.47 -123.57 -37.14
N GLU A 429 -97.60 -122.62 -37.51
CA GLU A 429 -96.33 -122.54 -38.30
C GLU A 429 -95.93 -121.05 -38.50
N MET A 430 -94.62 -120.71 -38.60
CA MET A 430 -93.98 -119.62 -39.42
C MET A 430 -92.67 -119.06 -38.79
N LEU A 431 -91.68 -118.76 -39.65
CA LEU A 431 -90.26 -118.39 -39.39
C LEU A 431 -90.08 -116.85 -39.13
N SER A 432 -88.95 -116.27 -38.68
CA SER A 432 -87.55 -116.45 -39.13
C SER A 432 -86.46 -115.79 -38.22
N LEU A 433 -85.19 -115.81 -38.68
CA LEU A 433 -83.92 -115.62 -37.94
C LEU A 433 -83.37 -114.17 -37.84
N THR A 434 -82.84 -113.82 -36.64
CA THR A 434 -81.49 -113.31 -36.23
C THR A 434 -80.43 -112.79 -37.27
N PRO A 435 -79.32 -112.14 -36.85
CA PRO A 435 -79.08 -111.06 -35.87
C PRO A 435 -78.19 -109.93 -36.49
N GLU A 436 -77.14 -109.42 -35.82
CA GLU A 436 -76.24 -108.36 -36.33
C GLU A 436 -75.50 -108.67 -37.67
N ILE A 437 -74.79 -107.66 -38.20
CA ILE A 437 -73.96 -107.65 -39.45
C ILE A 437 -74.70 -107.19 -40.73
N LYS A 438 -75.30 -105.98 -40.68
CA LYS A 438 -75.44 -105.10 -41.87
C LYS A 438 -75.10 -103.62 -41.58
N GLU A 439 -74.38 -103.37 -40.48
CA GLU A 439 -74.01 -102.05 -39.97
C GLU A 439 -72.76 -101.44 -40.67
N ARG A 440 -71.98 -102.25 -41.41
CA ARG A 440 -70.61 -101.88 -41.84
C ARG A 440 -70.43 -101.47 -43.31
N LEU A 441 -71.48 -101.52 -44.15
CA LEU A 441 -71.36 -101.15 -45.58
C LEU A 441 -72.18 -99.90 -45.98
N LEU A 442 -73.32 -99.63 -45.31
CA LEU A 442 -74.12 -98.42 -45.57
C LEU A 442 -73.70 -97.18 -44.75
N ARG A 443 -72.88 -97.33 -43.69
CA ARG A 443 -72.31 -96.18 -42.96
C ARG A 443 -71.15 -95.50 -43.71
N LEU A 444 -70.31 -96.27 -44.41
CA LEU A 444 -69.12 -95.73 -45.08
C LEU A 444 -69.39 -94.99 -46.41
N GLU A 445 -70.52 -95.24 -47.08
CA GLU A 445 -70.93 -94.48 -48.28
C GLU A 445 -71.70 -93.19 -47.96
N HIS A 446 -72.27 -93.06 -46.76
CA HIS A 446 -72.91 -91.82 -46.30
C HIS A 446 -71.89 -90.84 -45.70
N GLU A 447 -70.90 -91.36 -44.96
CA GLU A 447 -69.87 -90.58 -44.26
C GLU A 447 -68.88 -89.89 -45.23
N ASN A 448 -68.53 -90.53 -46.36
CA ASN A 448 -67.65 -89.93 -47.38
C ASN A 448 -68.32 -88.87 -48.26
N LYS A 449 -69.66 -88.74 -48.21
CA LYS A 449 -70.42 -87.77 -49.02
C LYS A 449 -70.78 -86.49 -48.25
N MET A 450 -70.87 -86.55 -46.93
CA MET A 450 -71.16 -85.39 -46.07
C MET A 450 -69.90 -84.59 -45.66
N LEU A 451 -68.70 -85.18 -45.72
CA LEU A 451 -67.44 -84.52 -45.32
C LEU A 451 -66.67 -83.82 -46.46
N LYS A 452 -67.24 -83.72 -47.67
CA LYS A 452 -66.57 -83.11 -48.83
C LYS A 452 -67.21 -81.85 -49.42
N MET A 453 -68.35 -81.38 -48.89
CA MET A 453 -69.09 -80.22 -49.45
C MET A 453 -69.69 -79.27 -48.39
N GLY A 454 -69.26 -79.33 -47.11
CA GLY A 454 -69.86 -78.55 -46.02
C GLY A 454 -68.95 -77.48 -45.37
N SER A 455 -67.65 -77.71 -45.28
CA SER A 455 -66.76 -76.96 -44.37
C SER A 455 -65.83 -75.94 -45.04
N SER A 456 -66.16 -75.47 -46.26
CA SER A 456 -65.32 -74.48 -46.99
C SER A 456 -66.09 -73.40 -47.76
N ALA A 457 -67.37 -73.18 -47.47
CA ALA A 457 -68.19 -72.16 -48.14
C ALA A 457 -68.85 -71.15 -47.19
N GLY A 458 -69.16 -71.54 -45.94
CA GLY A 458 -69.80 -70.63 -44.97
C GLY A 458 -68.84 -69.69 -44.22
N LEU A 459 -67.53 -69.92 -44.28
CA LEU A 459 -66.54 -69.08 -43.58
C LEU A 459 -66.17 -67.80 -44.36
N ASP A 460 -66.18 -67.83 -45.70
CA ASP A 460 -65.90 -66.64 -46.51
C ASP A 460 -67.06 -65.63 -46.47
N GLU A 461 -68.32 -66.09 -46.47
CA GLU A 461 -69.48 -65.20 -46.43
C GLU A 461 -69.62 -64.51 -45.05
N GLN A 462 -69.30 -65.20 -43.95
CA GLN A 462 -69.17 -64.58 -42.62
C GLN A 462 -67.91 -63.70 -42.47
N ALA A 463 -66.82 -64.00 -43.18
CA ALA A 463 -65.64 -63.12 -43.21
C ALA A 463 -65.93 -61.82 -43.97
N LEU A 464 -66.69 -61.89 -45.07
CA LEU A 464 -67.10 -60.72 -45.85
C LEU A 464 -68.05 -59.82 -45.05
N VAL A 465 -69.08 -60.39 -44.39
CA VAL A 465 -69.99 -59.61 -43.52
C VAL A 465 -69.26 -58.99 -42.33
N ASN A 466 -68.26 -59.67 -41.77
CA ASN A 466 -67.41 -59.08 -40.72
C ASN A 466 -66.48 -57.96 -41.26
N ALA A 467 -66.07 -58.02 -42.53
CA ALA A 467 -65.31 -56.95 -43.17
C ALA A 467 -66.19 -55.72 -43.46
N ASP A 468 -67.39 -55.92 -44.01
CA ASP A 468 -68.37 -54.84 -44.23
C ASP A 468 -68.74 -54.14 -42.92
N LEU A 469 -68.94 -54.89 -41.82
CA LEU A 469 -69.16 -54.33 -40.48
C LEU A 469 -67.94 -53.57 -39.93
N LEU A 470 -66.72 -53.97 -40.32
CA LEU A 470 -65.50 -53.25 -39.94
C LEU A 470 -65.36 -51.94 -40.71
N ASP A 471 -65.71 -51.93 -41.99
CA ASP A 471 -65.70 -50.74 -42.84
C ASP A 471 -66.85 -49.79 -42.48
N GLU A 472 -68.01 -50.29 -42.08
CA GLU A 472 -69.10 -49.48 -41.52
C GLU A 472 -68.70 -48.85 -40.17
N ALA A 473 -67.99 -49.59 -39.31
CA ALA A 473 -67.40 -49.05 -38.08
C ALA A 473 -66.31 -48.00 -38.34
N ASN A 474 -65.48 -48.19 -39.37
CA ASN A 474 -64.45 -47.22 -39.77
C ASN A 474 -65.06 -45.97 -40.43
N ALA A 475 -66.12 -46.11 -41.23
CA ALA A 475 -66.88 -44.99 -41.77
C ALA A 475 -67.47 -44.14 -40.64
N LYS A 476 -68.05 -44.79 -39.62
CA LYS A 476 -68.60 -44.13 -38.42
C LYS A 476 -67.53 -43.46 -37.55
N LYS A 477 -66.31 -44.02 -37.49
CA LYS A 477 -65.15 -43.37 -36.87
C LYS A 477 -64.75 -42.10 -37.65
N ASN A 478 -64.76 -42.15 -38.98
CA ASN A 478 -64.45 -41.00 -39.82
C ASN A 478 -65.53 -39.90 -39.73
N GLU A 479 -66.82 -40.26 -39.64
CA GLU A 479 -67.90 -39.30 -39.31
C GLU A 479 -67.60 -38.58 -37.99
N LEU A 480 -67.29 -39.32 -36.92
CA LEU A 480 -66.94 -38.73 -35.61
C LEU A 480 -65.69 -37.84 -35.67
N GLU A 481 -64.69 -38.17 -36.50
CA GLU A 481 -63.54 -37.28 -36.72
C GLU A 481 -63.91 -36.01 -37.52
N THR A 482 -64.87 -36.09 -38.45
CA THR A 482 -65.42 -34.89 -39.11
C THR A 482 -66.30 -34.05 -38.19
N ASP A 483 -67.07 -34.67 -37.29
CA ASP A 483 -67.84 -33.99 -36.26
C ASP A 483 -66.93 -33.30 -35.26
N VAL A 484 -65.84 -33.93 -34.81
CA VAL A 484 -64.81 -33.27 -33.98
C VAL A 484 -64.18 -32.08 -34.70
N ARG A 485 -64.02 -32.14 -36.04
CA ARG A 485 -63.54 -31.00 -36.83
C ARG A 485 -64.58 -29.87 -36.92
N LEU A 486 -65.85 -30.20 -37.10
CA LEU A 486 -66.97 -29.24 -37.10
C LEU A 486 -67.16 -28.61 -35.72
N LEU A 487 -67.07 -29.39 -34.64
CA LEU A 487 -67.15 -28.92 -33.26
C LEU A 487 -65.99 -27.98 -32.90
N ASN A 488 -64.79 -28.21 -33.45
CA ASN A 488 -63.68 -27.25 -33.36
C ASN A 488 -63.93 -25.97 -34.20
N GLN A 489 -64.69 -26.07 -35.30
CA GLN A 489 -65.14 -24.91 -36.08
C GLN A 489 -66.23 -24.13 -35.34
N GLU A 490 -67.08 -24.80 -34.55
CA GLU A 490 -68.02 -24.16 -33.63
C GLU A 490 -67.32 -23.57 -32.41
N LEU A 491 -66.27 -24.20 -31.89
CA LEU A 491 -65.40 -23.63 -30.85
C LEU A 491 -64.75 -22.32 -31.32
N MET A 492 -64.42 -22.18 -32.61
CA MET A 492 -64.00 -20.92 -33.22
C MET A 492 -65.14 -19.88 -33.26
N LYS A 493 -66.37 -20.26 -33.63
CA LYS A 493 -67.55 -19.37 -33.60
C LYS A 493 -67.90 -18.91 -32.18
N VAL A 494 -67.81 -19.80 -31.18
CA VAL A 494 -68.04 -19.50 -29.77
C VAL A 494 -66.95 -18.58 -29.21
N LYS A 495 -65.70 -18.69 -29.70
CA LYS A 495 -64.64 -17.72 -29.40
C LYS A 495 -64.88 -16.35 -30.04
N ALA A 496 -65.40 -16.28 -31.26
CA ALA A 496 -65.83 -15.02 -31.87
C ALA A 496 -66.96 -14.35 -31.06
N ALA A 497 -67.98 -15.12 -30.65
CA ALA A 497 -69.04 -14.64 -29.77
C ALA A 497 -68.56 -14.22 -28.36
N LEU A 498 -67.39 -14.70 -27.93
CA LEU A 498 -66.73 -14.27 -26.70
C LEU A 498 -66.03 -12.90 -26.85
N GLU A 499 -65.59 -12.55 -28.06
CA GLU A 499 -65.06 -11.22 -28.40
C GLU A 499 -66.21 -10.21 -28.58
N ASP A 500 -67.28 -10.59 -29.29
CA ASP A 500 -68.50 -9.76 -29.48
C ASP A 500 -69.16 -9.32 -28.15
N LEU A 501 -69.15 -10.20 -27.13
CA LEU A 501 -69.71 -9.87 -25.81
C LEU A 501 -68.75 -9.11 -24.90
N GLN A 502 -67.44 -9.12 -25.19
CA GLN A 502 -66.47 -8.30 -24.47
C GLN A 502 -66.38 -6.87 -25.05
N GLU A 503 -66.78 -6.67 -26.31
CA GLU A 503 -67.06 -5.33 -26.88
C GLU A 503 -68.25 -4.62 -26.18
N ASN A 504 -69.13 -5.39 -25.51
CA ASN A 504 -70.21 -4.85 -24.68
C ASN A 504 -69.76 -4.38 -23.28
N GLU A 505 -68.53 -4.67 -22.83
CA GLU A 505 -67.94 -3.99 -21.66
C GLU A 505 -67.14 -2.74 -22.07
N LYS A 506 -67.92 -1.67 -22.31
CA LYS A 506 -67.53 -0.28 -22.01
C LYS A 506 -66.45 0.32 -22.92
N SER A 507 -66.80 0.43 -24.20
CA SER A 507 -66.81 1.73 -24.87
C SER A 507 -65.46 2.47 -24.99
N ALA A 508 -64.37 1.75 -25.25
CA ALA A 508 -63.20 2.31 -25.94
C ALA A 508 -63.41 2.10 -27.45
N THR A 509 -64.11 3.04 -28.08
CA THR A 509 -64.52 2.97 -29.49
C THR A 509 -63.34 2.82 -30.45
N ALA A 510 -63.39 1.76 -31.26
CA ALA A 510 -62.73 1.60 -32.56
C ALA A 510 -61.19 1.65 -32.61
N ALA A 511 -60.54 0.48 -32.52
CA ALA A 511 -59.86 -0.15 -33.69
C ALA A 511 -59.10 -1.46 -33.38
N SER A 512 -59.29 -2.46 -34.25
CA SER A 512 -58.34 -3.55 -34.58
C SER A 512 -58.00 -4.65 -33.54
N SER A 513 -58.45 -5.88 -33.83
CA SER A 513 -58.30 -7.10 -33.00
C SER A 513 -56.85 -7.65 -32.84
N SER A 514 -55.82 -6.86 -33.18
CA SER A 514 -54.42 -7.19 -32.86
C SER A 514 -54.08 -6.89 -31.39
N GLU A 515 -54.63 -5.79 -30.86
CA GLU A 515 -54.29 -5.35 -29.51
C GLU A 515 -54.84 -6.28 -28.43
N PHE A 516 -56.02 -6.89 -28.63
CA PHE A 516 -56.68 -7.76 -27.64
C PHE A 516 -55.90 -9.05 -27.33
N VAL A 517 -55.35 -9.72 -28.35
CA VAL A 517 -54.46 -10.87 -28.13
C VAL A 517 -53.15 -10.42 -27.47
N SER A 518 -52.64 -9.23 -27.83
CA SER A 518 -51.47 -8.64 -27.18
C SER A 518 -51.73 -8.33 -25.70
N THR A 519 -52.90 -7.80 -25.35
CA THR A 519 -53.26 -7.42 -23.97
C THR A 519 -53.59 -8.64 -23.12
N LYS A 520 -54.24 -9.68 -23.66
CA LYS A 520 -54.44 -10.95 -22.96
C LYS A 520 -53.12 -11.70 -22.71
N ARG A 521 -52.17 -11.62 -23.64
CA ARG A 521 -50.80 -12.13 -23.43
C ARG A 521 -50.02 -11.27 -22.43
N LYS A 522 -50.10 -9.94 -22.51
CA LYS A 522 -49.51 -9.02 -21.51
C LYS A 522 -50.14 -9.21 -20.13
N LEU A 523 -51.42 -9.57 -20.04
CA LEU A 523 -52.14 -9.88 -18.79
C LEU A 523 -51.60 -11.16 -18.16
N THR A 524 -51.54 -12.27 -18.92
CA THR A 524 -50.95 -13.52 -18.42
C THR A 524 -49.45 -13.40 -18.10
N GLU A 525 -48.69 -12.61 -18.88
CA GLU A 525 -47.31 -12.27 -18.53
C GLU A 525 -47.21 -11.34 -17.32
N ALA A 526 -48.20 -10.48 -17.05
CA ALA A 526 -48.27 -9.64 -15.85
C ALA A 526 -48.68 -10.46 -14.62
N GLU A 527 -49.59 -11.42 -14.76
CA GLU A 527 -49.98 -12.39 -13.72
C GLU A 527 -48.78 -13.26 -13.32
N LEU A 528 -48.05 -13.84 -14.27
CA LEU A 528 -46.82 -14.59 -14.00
C LEU A 528 -45.70 -13.70 -13.41
N LYS A 529 -45.58 -12.44 -13.85
CA LYS A 529 -44.65 -11.48 -13.24
C LYS A 529 -45.10 -11.07 -11.83
N LEU A 530 -46.40 -11.00 -11.56
CA LEU A 530 -46.94 -10.71 -10.23
C LEU A 530 -46.67 -11.89 -9.29
N GLU A 531 -46.95 -13.12 -9.71
CA GLU A 531 -46.65 -14.35 -8.94
C GLU A 531 -45.15 -14.49 -8.67
N GLU A 532 -44.29 -14.26 -9.66
CA GLU A 532 -42.83 -14.22 -9.48
C GLU A 532 -42.39 -13.08 -8.56
N LYS A 533 -43.05 -11.92 -8.60
CA LYS A 533 -42.79 -10.81 -7.66
C LYS A 533 -43.26 -11.13 -6.25
N GLU A 534 -44.41 -11.76 -6.07
CA GLU A 534 -44.89 -12.25 -4.78
C GLU A 534 -43.99 -13.35 -4.21
N ARG A 535 -43.47 -14.24 -5.05
CA ARG A 535 -42.46 -15.24 -4.67
C ARG A 535 -41.16 -14.58 -4.23
N GLN A 536 -40.68 -13.58 -4.97
CA GLN A 536 -39.53 -12.76 -4.57
C GLN A 536 -39.80 -11.98 -3.27
N LEU A 537 -41.01 -11.47 -3.07
CA LEU A 537 -41.39 -10.71 -1.86
C LEU A 537 -41.47 -11.64 -0.65
N LYS A 538 -42.06 -12.82 -0.77
CA LYS A 538 -42.03 -13.89 0.27
C LYS A 538 -40.59 -14.32 0.60
N GLN A 539 -39.74 -14.49 -0.41
CA GLN A 539 -38.32 -14.82 -0.20
C GLN A 539 -37.56 -13.68 0.51
N LYS A 540 -37.86 -12.42 0.17
CA LYS A 540 -37.28 -11.25 0.84
C LYS A 540 -37.81 -11.05 2.25
N GLN A 541 -39.08 -11.36 2.51
CA GLN A 541 -39.65 -11.35 3.85
C GLN A 541 -38.98 -12.40 4.73
N ALA A 542 -38.84 -13.64 4.26
CA ALA A 542 -38.12 -14.69 4.99
C ALA A 542 -36.65 -14.28 5.29
N GLN A 543 -35.98 -13.61 4.34
CA GLN A 543 -34.62 -13.07 4.56
C GLN A 543 -34.60 -11.93 5.60
N ILE A 544 -35.63 -11.08 5.65
CA ILE A 544 -35.78 -10.04 6.67
C ILE A 544 -36.05 -10.67 8.04
N ASP A 545 -36.88 -11.71 8.12
CA ASP A 545 -37.20 -12.41 9.36
C ASP A 545 -35.96 -13.15 9.91
N GLU A 546 -35.17 -13.79 9.05
CA GLU A 546 -33.88 -14.39 9.40
C GLU A 546 -32.88 -13.33 9.91
N LEU A 547 -32.76 -12.19 9.23
CA LEU A 547 -31.92 -11.07 9.68
C LEU A 547 -32.40 -10.48 11.02
N ASN A 548 -33.71 -10.41 11.25
CA ASN A 548 -34.28 -9.97 12.52
C ASN A 548 -33.94 -10.96 13.66
N VAL A 549 -33.99 -12.27 13.41
CA VAL A 549 -33.55 -13.30 14.38
C VAL A 549 -32.04 -13.21 14.66
N HIS A 550 -31.23 -12.92 13.64
CA HIS A 550 -29.80 -12.65 13.85
C HIS A 550 -29.55 -11.37 14.64
N LEU A 551 -30.33 -10.31 14.41
CA LEU A 551 -30.21 -9.03 15.12
C LEU A 551 -30.65 -9.15 16.58
N THR A 552 -31.76 -9.83 16.88
CA THR A 552 -32.20 -10.06 18.27
C THR A 552 -31.19 -10.90 19.04
N ARG A 553 -30.69 -12.00 18.46
CA ARG A 553 -29.62 -12.81 19.04
C ARG A 553 -28.31 -12.04 19.23
N GLY A 554 -28.03 -11.09 18.33
CA GLY A 554 -26.92 -10.15 18.47
C GLY A 554 -27.10 -9.22 19.67
N ASN A 555 -28.28 -8.63 19.83
CA ASN A 555 -28.62 -7.76 20.95
C ASN A 555 -28.62 -8.50 22.29
N GLU A 556 -29.15 -9.73 22.36
CA GLU A 556 -29.06 -10.59 23.54
C GLU A 556 -27.60 -10.80 23.95
N LYS A 557 -26.73 -11.15 22.98
CA LYS A 557 -25.30 -11.35 23.25
C LYS A 557 -24.58 -10.05 23.68
N VAL A 558 -24.96 -8.90 23.13
CA VAL A 558 -24.46 -7.59 23.58
C VAL A 558 -24.90 -7.30 25.02
N MET A 559 -26.15 -7.62 25.37
CA MET A 559 -26.67 -7.45 26.72
C MET A 559 -25.94 -8.37 27.72
N ASP A 560 -25.76 -9.65 27.41
CA ASP A 560 -24.98 -10.61 28.20
C ASP A 560 -23.52 -10.16 28.41
N LEU A 561 -22.86 -9.66 27.37
CA LEU A 561 -21.49 -9.15 27.45
C LEU A 561 -21.42 -7.87 28.29
N THR A 562 -22.42 -7.00 28.19
CA THR A 562 -22.53 -5.78 29.01
C THR A 562 -22.73 -6.12 30.48
N GLU A 563 -23.57 -7.12 30.79
CA GLU A 563 -23.76 -7.59 32.17
C GLU A 563 -22.49 -8.25 32.73
N GLN A 564 -21.80 -9.06 31.93
CA GLN A 564 -20.51 -9.66 32.32
C GLN A 564 -19.45 -8.59 32.59
N LEU A 565 -19.39 -7.54 31.77
CA LEU A 565 -18.49 -6.41 31.98
C LEU A 565 -18.81 -5.68 33.29
N ALA A 566 -20.08 -5.36 33.53
CA ALA A 566 -20.53 -4.72 34.78
C ALA A 566 -20.24 -5.58 36.03
N ARG A 567 -20.40 -6.91 35.95
CA ARG A 567 -20.01 -7.84 37.02
C ARG A 567 -18.50 -7.82 37.25
N LYS A 568 -17.68 -7.75 36.19
CA LYS A 568 -16.22 -7.66 36.30
C LYS A 568 -15.75 -6.33 36.86
N ASP A 569 -16.38 -5.22 36.51
CA ASP A 569 -16.10 -3.91 37.10
C ASP A 569 -16.41 -3.88 38.60
N GLU A 570 -17.48 -4.54 39.05
CA GLU A 570 -17.79 -4.68 40.49
C GLU A 570 -16.80 -5.62 41.19
N GLU A 571 -16.40 -6.75 40.58
CA GLU A 571 -15.33 -7.60 41.11
C GLU A 571 -14.02 -6.81 41.29
N ILE A 572 -13.62 -6.01 40.29
CA ILE A 572 -12.44 -5.14 40.34
C ILE A 572 -12.59 -4.12 41.47
N ARG A 573 -13.71 -3.40 41.54
CA ARG A 573 -14.01 -2.41 42.61
C ARG A 573 -13.90 -3.03 44.01
N VAL A 574 -14.45 -4.24 44.20
CA VAL A 574 -14.35 -4.98 45.47
C VAL A 574 -12.90 -5.39 45.76
N MET A 575 -12.14 -5.82 44.77
CA MET A 575 -10.73 -6.18 44.91
C MET A 575 -9.85 -4.97 45.22
N GLU A 576 -10.04 -3.84 44.54
CA GLU A 576 -9.39 -2.55 44.85
C GLU A 576 -9.72 -2.11 46.28
N GLY A 577 -10.98 -2.25 46.72
CA GLY A 577 -11.39 -1.98 48.09
C GLY A 577 -10.66 -2.87 49.12
N LYS A 578 -10.42 -4.15 48.79
CA LYS A 578 -9.62 -5.07 49.62
C LYS A 578 -8.13 -4.69 49.62
N TYR A 579 -7.53 -4.44 48.46
CA TYR A 579 -6.12 -4.01 48.34
C TYR A 579 -5.87 -2.69 49.07
N ARG A 580 -6.78 -1.72 48.96
CA ARG A 580 -6.72 -0.45 49.71
C ARG A 580 -6.73 -0.70 51.23
N LYS A 581 -7.58 -1.60 51.73
CA LYS A 581 -7.60 -2.00 53.14
C LYS A 581 -6.32 -2.72 53.58
N TYR A 582 -5.73 -3.57 52.73
CA TYR A 582 -4.45 -4.22 53.03
C TYR A 582 -3.28 -3.24 53.04
N LEU A 583 -3.23 -2.30 52.08
CA LEU A 583 -2.26 -1.21 52.07
C LEU A 583 -2.39 -0.32 53.31
N GLU A 584 -3.61 0.03 53.71
CA GLU A 584 -3.82 0.87 54.90
C GLU A 584 -3.44 0.15 56.20
N LYS A 585 -3.73 -1.17 56.30
CA LYS A 585 -3.23 -2.01 57.38
C LYS A 585 -1.71 -2.10 57.39
N ALA A 586 -1.06 -2.27 56.22
CA ALA A 586 0.40 -2.29 56.13
C ALA A 586 1.02 -0.96 56.56
N LYS A 587 0.47 0.19 56.14
CA LYS A 587 0.87 1.51 56.62
C LYS A 587 0.69 1.67 58.13
N GLN A 588 -0.42 1.22 58.70
CA GLN A 588 -0.65 1.25 60.14
C GLN A 588 0.34 0.37 60.91
N VAL A 589 0.65 -0.83 60.40
CA VAL A 589 1.65 -1.73 60.97
C VAL A 589 3.04 -1.09 60.93
N ILE A 590 3.47 -0.55 59.78
CA ILE A 590 4.73 0.20 59.66
C ILE A 590 4.77 1.37 60.67
N LYS A 591 3.70 2.17 60.75
CA LYS A 591 3.58 3.28 61.69
C LYS A 591 3.58 2.86 63.18
N SER A 592 3.20 1.62 63.47
CA SER A 592 3.23 1.05 64.84
C SER A 592 4.55 0.34 65.19
N LEU A 593 5.28 -0.12 64.18
CA LEU A 593 6.58 -0.80 64.33
C LEU A 593 7.76 0.18 64.43
N ASP A 594 7.53 1.48 64.22
CA ASP A 594 8.53 2.53 64.39
C ASP A 594 8.16 3.54 65.50
N PRO A 595 8.45 3.23 66.78
CA PRO A 595 8.40 4.19 67.88
C PRO A 595 9.77 4.82 68.18
N ARG A 596 10.79 4.65 67.32
CA ARG A 596 12.19 4.99 67.66
C ARG A 596 12.94 5.87 66.66
N GLN A 597 12.41 6.16 65.47
CA GLN A 597 13.01 7.08 64.50
C GLN A 597 12.32 8.46 64.39
N SER A 598 11.39 8.80 65.29
CA SER A 598 10.47 9.93 65.11
C SER A 598 11.02 11.34 65.35
N SER A 599 12.23 11.53 65.91
CA SER A 599 12.81 12.88 66.15
C SER A 599 13.96 13.23 65.20
N GLU A 600 14.98 12.39 65.03
CA GLU A 600 16.17 12.73 64.24
C GLU A 600 15.91 12.59 62.73
N SER A 601 15.36 11.46 62.31
CA SER A 601 14.98 11.21 60.91
C SER A 601 13.90 12.17 60.40
N SER A 602 13.10 12.78 61.27
CA SER A 602 12.14 13.81 60.87
C SER A 602 12.83 15.13 60.45
N ALA A 603 13.98 15.46 61.03
CA ALA A 603 14.72 16.67 60.68
C ALA A 603 15.45 16.48 59.33
N GLU A 604 16.16 15.37 59.15
CA GLU A 604 16.82 15.05 57.89
C GLU A 604 15.82 14.95 56.74
N LEU A 605 14.68 14.25 56.92
CA LEU A 605 13.66 14.09 55.89
C LEU A 605 12.97 15.43 55.54
N LEU A 606 12.87 16.38 56.48
CA LEU A 606 12.45 17.76 56.19
C LEU A 606 13.51 18.51 55.37
N THR A 607 14.80 18.39 55.70
CA THR A 607 15.87 19.03 54.90
C THR A 607 16.00 18.43 53.50
N LEU A 608 15.85 17.10 53.35
CA LEU A 608 15.80 16.42 52.06
C LEU A 608 14.57 16.81 51.24
N LYS A 609 13.42 17.03 51.88
CA LYS A 609 12.23 17.60 51.21
C LYS A 609 12.46 19.04 50.75
N ALA A 610 13.07 19.89 51.56
CA ALA A 610 13.42 21.25 51.18
C ALA A 610 14.39 21.25 49.99
N GLN A 611 15.45 20.45 50.05
CA GLN A 611 16.39 20.28 48.94
C GLN A 611 15.74 19.72 47.67
N LEU A 612 14.83 18.75 47.77
CA LEU A 612 14.05 18.27 46.63
C LEU A 612 13.16 19.37 46.04
N GLN A 613 12.49 20.15 46.87
CA GLN A 613 11.68 21.28 46.42
C GLN A 613 12.52 22.37 45.76
N ASP A 614 13.69 22.70 46.30
CA ASP A 614 14.64 23.65 45.69
C ASP A 614 15.14 23.11 44.34
N ARG A 615 15.48 21.83 44.26
CA ARG A 615 15.88 21.16 43.00
C ARG A 615 14.74 21.15 41.98
N ASP A 616 13.50 20.90 42.38
CA ASP A 616 12.32 20.97 41.51
C ASP A 616 12.07 22.40 41.00
N THR A 617 12.27 23.43 41.83
CA THR A 617 12.16 24.83 41.38
C THR A 617 13.29 25.20 40.43
N TYR A 618 14.50 24.69 40.66
CA TYR A 618 15.65 24.90 39.78
C TYR A 618 15.50 24.16 38.44
N ILE A 619 14.95 22.94 38.44
CA ILE A 619 14.59 22.21 37.22
C ILE A 619 13.56 23.01 36.42
N LYS A 620 12.46 23.48 37.05
CA LYS A 620 11.45 24.33 36.38
C LYS A 620 12.02 25.64 35.85
N PHE A 621 13.02 26.20 36.53
CA PHE A 621 13.76 27.37 36.04
C PHE A 621 14.57 27.03 34.78
N LEU A 622 15.35 25.94 34.81
CA LEU A 622 16.14 25.46 33.67
C LEU A 622 15.27 25.05 32.47
N GLU A 623 14.13 24.40 32.69
CA GLU A 623 13.16 24.07 31.64
C GLU A 623 12.62 25.35 30.97
N LYS A 624 12.25 26.35 31.78
CA LYS A 624 11.77 27.65 31.28
C LYS A 624 12.86 28.43 30.54
N ASP A 625 14.11 28.33 30.96
CA ASP A 625 15.23 28.98 30.30
C ASP A 625 15.64 28.27 29.00
N GLN A 626 15.64 26.94 29.00
CA GLN A 626 15.82 26.14 27.79
C GLN A 626 14.73 26.43 26.75
N GLU A 627 13.49 26.64 27.18
CA GLU A 627 12.39 26.98 26.27
C GLU A 627 12.53 28.38 25.67
N LYS A 628 13.02 29.37 26.44
CA LYS A 628 13.43 30.67 25.88
C LYS A 628 14.56 30.51 24.86
N MET A 629 15.59 29.70 25.16
CA MET A 629 16.69 29.42 24.23
C MET A 629 16.27 28.63 23.00
N ARG A 630 15.18 27.84 23.04
CA ARG A 630 14.52 27.32 21.83
C ARG A 630 13.86 28.46 21.06
N SER A 631 12.99 29.24 21.69
CA SER A 631 12.27 30.35 21.06
C SER A 631 13.19 31.40 20.40
N VAL A 632 14.36 31.68 20.98
CA VAL A 632 15.37 32.56 20.38
C VAL A 632 16.01 31.91 19.15
N ARG A 633 16.45 30.64 19.24
CA ARG A 633 17.00 29.92 18.07
C ARG A 633 15.99 29.78 16.94
N ASP A 634 14.73 29.49 17.24
CA ASP A 634 13.63 29.46 16.25
C ASP A 634 13.42 30.82 15.56
N GLN A 635 13.71 31.95 16.23
CA GLN A 635 13.67 33.29 15.65
C GLN A 635 14.92 33.56 14.79
N GLU A 636 16.10 33.19 15.28
CA GLU A 636 17.37 33.27 14.53
C GLU A 636 17.30 32.43 13.24
N GLU A 637 16.83 31.19 13.30
CA GLU A 637 16.64 30.32 12.14
C GLU A 637 15.66 30.94 11.12
N LYS A 638 14.55 31.53 11.57
CA LYS A 638 13.61 32.25 10.67
C LYS A 638 14.25 33.47 10.03
N LEU A 639 15.07 34.23 10.76
CA LEU A 639 15.82 35.36 10.21
C LEU A 639 16.87 34.90 9.19
N ILE A 640 17.60 33.82 9.48
CA ILE A 640 18.59 33.21 8.57
C ILE A 640 17.91 32.72 7.29
N VAL A 641 16.80 31.97 7.40
CA VAL A 641 16.03 31.49 6.25
C VAL A 641 15.49 32.65 5.42
N THR A 642 14.99 33.71 6.05
CA THR A 642 14.49 34.92 5.37
C THR A 642 15.64 35.66 4.65
N ALA A 643 16.80 35.79 5.29
CA ALA A 643 17.99 36.39 4.68
C ALA A 643 18.50 35.57 3.49
N TRP A 644 18.56 34.25 3.61
CA TRP A 644 18.92 33.34 2.51
C TRP A 644 17.94 33.39 1.35
N TYR A 645 16.63 33.43 1.63
CA TYR A 645 15.60 33.57 0.59
C TYR A 645 15.74 34.92 -0.15
N ASN A 646 15.93 36.02 0.59
CA ASN A 646 16.13 37.35 0.01
C ASN A 646 17.41 37.43 -0.82
N LEU A 647 18.52 36.84 -0.33
CA LEU A 647 19.78 36.76 -1.07
C LEU A 647 19.63 35.90 -2.34
N GLY A 648 18.97 34.74 -2.24
CA GLY A 648 18.66 33.89 -3.39
C GLY A 648 17.79 34.62 -4.43
N MET A 649 16.78 35.37 -3.98
CA MET A 649 15.95 36.20 -4.85
C MET A 649 16.74 37.34 -5.51
N GLN A 650 17.66 37.98 -4.76
CA GLN A 650 18.54 39.02 -5.29
C GLN A 650 19.52 38.46 -6.33
N LEU A 651 20.12 37.29 -6.08
CA LEU A 651 20.99 36.61 -7.03
C LEU A 651 20.23 36.14 -8.27
N HIS A 652 19.02 35.59 -8.12
CA HIS A 652 18.15 35.27 -9.26
C HIS A 652 17.77 36.51 -10.08
N ARG A 653 17.50 37.64 -9.40
CA ARG A 653 17.23 38.91 -10.05
C ARG A 653 18.46 39.45 -10.79
N GLN A 654 19.65 39.43 -10.18
CA GLN A 654 20.90 39.79 -10.84
C GLN A 654 21.19 38.89 -12.05
N ALA A 655 21.04 37.57 -11.93
CA ALA A 655 21.21 36.64 -13.05
C ALA A 655 20.17 36.86 -14.17
N ALA A 656 18.94 37.28 -13.84
CA ALA A 656 17.93 37.68 -14.82
C ALA A 656 18.27 39.02 -15.49
N GLU A 657 18.73 40.00 -14.73
CA GLU A 657 19.18 41.31 -15.21
C GLU A 657 20.44 41.18 -16.08
N GLU A 658 21.40 40.32 -15.75
CA GLU A 658 22.56 39.96 -16.58
C GLU A 658 22.15 39.23 -17.87
N ARG A 659 21.21 38.29 -17.81
CA ARG A 659 20.67 37.64 -19.02
C ARG A 659 19.97 38.64 -19.93
N LEU A 660 19.24 39.62 -19.37
CA LEU A 660 18.62 40.72 -20.12
C LEU A 660 19.68 41.68 -20.69
N ALA A 661 20.73 42.00 -19.93
CA ALA A 661 21.85 42.84 -20.36
C ALA A 661 22.63 42.19 -21.52
N ASN A 662 22.98 40.91 -21.39
CA ASN A 662 23.64 40.14 -22.45
C ASN A 662 22.73 39.91 -23.67
N SER A 663 21.42 39.75 -23.48
CA SER A 663 20.44 39.73 -24.58
C SER A 663 20.36 41.08 -25.33
N SER A 664 20.80 42.19 -24.71
CA SER A 664 20.90 43.49 -25.38
C SER A 664 22.12 43.62 -26.32
N VAL A 665 23.14 42.76 -26.16
CA VAL A 665 24.39 42.78 -26.94
C VAL A 665 24.19 42.20 -28.34
N GLY A 666 23.19 41.33 -28.53
CA GLY A 666 22.84 40.72 -29.83
C GLY A 666 21.80 41.47 -30.67
N GLN A 667 21.31 42.64 -30.23
CA GLN A 667 20.24 43.35 -30.95
C GLN A 667 20.79 44.37 -31.95
N SER A 668 20.48 44.17 -33.24
CA SER A 668 20.85 45.12 -34.30
C SER A 668 20.26 46.52 -34.03
N PHE A 669 20.90 47.56 -34.58
CA PHE A 669 20.54 48.97 -34.37
C PHE A 669 19.04 49.25 -34.61
N LEU A 670 18.46 48.62 -35.64
CA LEU A 670 17.03 48.69 -36.00
C LEU A 670 16.07 48.03 -34.98
N ALA A 671 16.55 47.10 -34.16
CA ALA A 671 15.76 46.51 -33.08
C ALA A 671 15.71 47.44 -31.85
N ARG A 672 16.84 48.05 -31.48
CA ARG A 672 16.89 49.10 -30.44
C ARG A 672 15.99 50.29 -30.79
N GLN A 673 16.01 50.76 -32.04
CA GLN A 673 15.17 51.89 -32.48
C GLN A 673 13.66 51.62 -32.35
N ARG A 674 13.22 50.37 -32.54
CA ARG A 674 11.81 49.98 -32.39
C ARG A 674 11.34 49.88 -30.93
N GLN A 675 12.23 49.61 -29.97
CA GLN A 675 11.88 49.62 -28.54
C GLN A 675 11.73 51.03 -27.96
N VAL A 676 12.41 52.03 -28.51
CA VAL A 676 12.29 53.43 -28.04
C VAL A 676 10.89 54.01 -28.33
N HIS A 677 10.25 53.62 -29.43
CA HIS A 677 8.89 54.06 -29.75
C HIS A 677 7.81 53.41 -28.87
N THR A 678 7.99 52.15 -28.44
CA THR A 678 7.03 51.49 -27.53
C THR A 678 7.11 52.00 -26.10
N ARG A 679 8.31 52.37 -25.59
CA ARG A 679 8.44 52.97 -24.24
C ARG A 679 7.75 54.34 -24.10
N ARG A 680 7.64 55.14 -25.17
CA ARG A 680 6.94 56.43 -25.14
C ARG A 680 5.40 56.32 -25.11
N ALA A 681 4.84 55.17 -25.46
CA ALA A 681 3.39 54.95 -25.43
C ALA A 681 2.85 54.63 -24.02
N ASN A 682 3.63 53.95 -23.18
CA ASN A 682 3.16 53.46 -21.87
C ASN A 682 3.36 54.45 -20.70
N THR A 683 4.07 55.57 -20.89
CA THR A 683 4.28 56.58 -19.83
C THR A 683 3.09 57.52 -19.59
N VAL A 684 1.97 57.36 -20.32
CA VAL A 684 0.78 58.22 -20.21
C VAL A 684 -0.31 57.63 -19.29
N ASN A 685 -0.32 56.31 -19.07
CA ASN A 685 -1.44 55.60 -18.42
C ASN A 685 -1.20 55.14 -16.96
N SER A 686 -0.21 55.70 -16.25
CA SER A 686 0.08 55.32 -14.85
C SER A 686 0.15 56.51 -13.88
N ILE A 687 -0.68 57.54 -14.10
CA ILE A 687 -1.01 58.54 -13.07
C ILE A 687 -2.44 58.28 -12.62
N HIS A 688 -2.66 57.28 -11.75
CA HIS A 688 -3.82 57.17 -10.85
C HIS A 688 -3.58 56.05 -9.81
N SER A 689 -4.32 56.09 -8.69
CA SER A 689 -4.26 55.18 -7.53
C SER A 689 -3.00 55.24 -6.65
N SER A 690 -2.93 56.28 -5.82
CA SER A 690 -2.09 56.32 -4.62
C SER A 690 -2.91 56.80 -3.41
N THR A 691 -3.62 55.89 -2.74
CA THR A 691 -4.20 56.09 -1.40
C THR A 691 -4.43 54.72 -0.74
N GLY A 692 -3.74 54.46 0.38
CA GLY A 692 -4.12 53.42 1.36
C GLY A 692 -5.30 53.86 2.22
N PRO A 693 -5.58 53.22 3.38
CA PRO A 693 -4.61 52.52 4.24
C PRO A 693 -4.32 51.07 3.86
#